data_AF-A0A8J4BLH4-F1
#
_entry.id   AF-A0A8J4BLH4-F1
#
_cell.length_a   1.000
_cell.length_b   1.000
_cell.length_c   1.000
_cell.angle_alpha   90.00
_cell.angle_beta   90.00
_cell.angle_gamma   90.00
#
_symmetry.space_group_name_H-M   'P 1'
#
loop_
_entity.id
_entity.type
_entity.pdbx_description
1 polymer ?
#
loop_
_entity_poly.entity_id
_entity_poly.type
_entity_poly.pdbx_seq_one_letter_code
_entity_poly.pdbx_strand_id
1 'polypeptide(L)'
;MYGARAARVRRFSLLLLEEEEEYVQDWVVTAAWPVDRVAGNWQRAPLVSGRMRLCTRSLFFEPDDVRIPIVRIPMSAVKTLSSGPPVAAVAALAAQSGANLTPTSPSSTIQSVAAAATASPLFHGAVHRTSTAATSSSPSNGPSLLLETREVVLMRANMEEVPYTFLRVPTAAAGSSGSSGNGGSGGSGGRDHSSDTSGYRWAFGPCYSPLQPLLAQASALLDINRRPREQRNAALEELSRQRMDSVSFDLSRLLDFGERVAWSGPVLALTPLVREQGHLAITPARVYFQPLHNIAGDSPVKSHPLAAIAAVARRRSSLRPVGLELFFIHPGASTATSTSAATGPGGSAAAGGGGGGGTSSPTVRSPSLRHRNQLHQLLVVGPMWDAPSAFFAFRSETDREAARHLLTIQTELGRCVPRHQPPSLPLPPPPHQQQQHHSPQTAIATAKAATATAATGAVAGAGAAVAAVAAVGSNGVTDPLAAHGLLLEAAGPWLRKVTAAWQRGALSNFDYLLYLNFAAGRSFNDLAQWPVFPWVLRNYLSSVLDLNDPNNFRDLSKPVGALSATRLEELRQRFRDMPHDSFEGSVPPFLYGTHYSTPGYVMYWLVRAAPSHMLRLQNGRFDAPDRLFASVQEAWEGVLHSTTDVKELIPEFFMPGWDFLVNHRRLPLGVRQSGRPVDDVELPPWATDPWDFLAKNRAALESPVVSQQLHNWIDLIFGYKQRGPAAEAADNVFYYLTYEGAVDVATVSSPVELKALETQINEFGQTPKQLFTTPHPPRLVCPPPPDPATVFPEERS
;
A
#
# COMPACT_ATOMS: atom_id res chain seq x y z
N MET A 1 -32.83 -19.46 0.12
CA MET A 1 -31.57 -19.12 -0.58
C MET A 1 -31.74 -17.74 -1.19
N TYR A 2 -30.89 -16.77 -0.86
CA TYR A 2 -30.79 -15.53 -1.64
C TYR A 2 -29.51 -15.62 -2.47
N GLY A 3 -29.63 -15.47 -3.79
CA GLY A 3 -28.48 -15.54 -4.68
C GLY A 3 -27.56 -14.34 -4.44
N ALA A 4 -26.29 -14.60 -4.14
CA ALA A 4 -25.28 -13.56 -4.09
C ALA A 4 -25.13 -12.97 -5.51
N ARG A 5 -25.62 -11.74 -5.73
CA ARG A 5 -25.20 -10.95 -6.88
C ARG A 5 -23.68 -10.81 -6.78
N ALA A 6 -22.95 -11.25 -7.79
CA ALA A 6 -21.50 -11.07 -7.86
C ALA A 6 -21.17 -9.60 -7.60
N ALA A 7 -20.27 -9.35 -6.65
CA ALA A 7 -19.87 -7.99 -6.30
C ALA A 7 -19.35 -7.29 -7.55
N ARG A 8 -19.99 -6.18 -7.92
CA ARG A 8 -19.69 -5.51 -9.19
C ARG A 8 -18.34 -4.82 -9.08
N VAL A 9 -17.32 -5.44 -9.67
CA VAL A 9 -15.93 -4.98 -9.65
C VAL A 9 -15.87 -3.49 -9.97
N ARG A 10 -15.58 -2.68 -8.95
CA ARG A 10 -15.30 -1.26 -9.12
C ARG A 10 -13.90 -1.13 -9.69
N ARG A 11 -13.75 -0.34 -10.75
CA ARG A 11 -12.49 -0.22 -11.48
C ARG A 11 -11.69 0.96 -10.94
N PHE A 12 -12.36 2.08 -10.67
CA PHE A 12 -11.74 3.26 -10.05
C PHE A 12 -11.17 2.96 -8.66
N SER A 13 -9.92 3.36 -8.44
CA SER A 13 -9.20 3.34 -7.16
C SER A 13 -8.57 4.71 -6.87
N LEU A 14 -8.26 5.00 -5.60
CA LEU A 14 -7.52 6.21 -5.21
C LEU A 14 -6.09 6.29 -5.81
N LEU A 15 -5.53 5.17 -6.28
CA LEU A 15 -4.29 5.17 -7.06
C LEU A 15 -4.39 5.86 -8.42
N LEU A 16 -5.59 6.19 -8.91
CA LEU A 16 -5.78 6.91 -10.18
C LEU A 16 -5.72 8.43 -10.03
N LEU A 17 -5.63 8.92 -8.79
CA LEU A 17 -5.51 10.34 -8.48
C LEU A 17 -4.04 10.79 -8.60
N GLU A 18 -3.82 12.03 -9.03
CA GLU A 18 -2.50 12.67 -8.95
C GLU A 18 -2.05 12.90 -7.49
N GLU A 19 -0.81 13.37 -7.29
CA GLU A 19 -0.38 13.79 -5.96
C GLU A 19 -1.22 14.99 -5.47
N GLU A 20 -1.60 14.98 -4.19
CA GLU A 20 -2.51 15.95 -3.58
C GLU A 20 -3.89 16.09 -4.27
N GLU A 21 -4.25 15.18 -5.18
CA GLU A 21 -5.62 15.05 -5.68
C GLU A 21 -6.42 14.13 -4.74
N GLU A 22 -7.65 14.55 -4.43
CA GLU A 22 -8.54 13.85 -3.51
C GLU A 22 -9.90 13.60 -4.15
N TYR A 23 -10.54 12.50 -3.79
CA TYR A 23 -11.94 12.25 -4.14
C TYR A 23 -12.88 13.21 -3.38
N VAL A 24 -13.93 13.69 -4.05
CA VAL A 24 -14.92 14.65 -3.49
C VAL A 24 -16.29 14.02 -3.31
N GLN A 25 -16.91 13.50 -4.39
CA GLN A 25 -18.23 12.87 -4.39
C GLN A 25 -18.45 12.13 -5.72
N ASP A 26 -19.47 11.27 -5.81
CA ASP A 26 -19.92 10.69 -7.08
C ASP A 26 -21.44 10.70 -7.33
N TRP A 27 -21.77 10.50 -8.60
CA TRP A 27 -23.13 10.45 -9.14
C TRP A 27 -23.26 9.30 -10.14
N VAL A 28 -24.43 8.66 -10.19
CA VAL A 28 -24.79 7.79 -11.31
C VAL A 28 -25.33 8.67 -12.43
N VAL A 29 -24.73 8.56 -13.62
CA VAL A 29 -25.04 9.41 -14.77
C VAL A 29 -25.17 8.57 -16.04
N THR A 30 -25.93 9.11 -17.00
CA THR A 30 -25.77 8.75 -18.41
C THR A 30 -24.93 9.83 -19.09
N ALA A 31 -23.88 9.42 -19.80
CA ALA A 31 -23.01 10.30 -20.58
C ALA A 31 -23.38 10.26 -22.07
N ALA A 32 -23.38 11.41 -22.74
CA ALA A 32 -23.29 11.45 -24.20
C ALA A 32 -21.84 11.17 -24.58
N TRP A 33 -21.57 10.04 -25.24
CA TRP A 33 -20.23 9.62 -25.61
C TRP A 33 -19.85 10.20 -26.98
N PRO A 34 -18.71 10.91 -27.13
CA PRO A 34 -18.27 11.41 -28.44
C PRO A 34 -17.71 10.28 -29.32
N VAL A 35 -18.60 9.48 -29.95
CA VAL A 35 -18.26 8.21 -30.63
C VAL A 35 -17.15 8.37 -31.67
N ASP A 36 -17.26 9.33 -32.57
CA ASP A 36 -16.31 9.55 -33.68
C ASP A 36 -15.02 10.26 -33.24
N ARG A 37 -14.94 10.62 -31.96
CA ARG A 37 -13.92 11.49 -31.37
C ARG A 37 -13.13 10.82 -30.23
N VAL A 38 -13.72 9.84 -29.54
CA VAL A 38 -13.14 9.17 -28.37
C VAL A 38 -13.16 7.64 -28.56
N ALA A 39 -12.04 7.12 -29.08
CA ALA A 39 -11.86 5.70 -29.34
C ALA A 39 -11.82 4.87 -28.05
N GLY A 40 -12.72 3.89 -27.94
CA GLY A 40 -12.84 3.02 -26.76
C GLY A 40 -14.24 2.45 -26.53
N ASN A 41 -15.24 2.96 -27.25
CA ASN A 41 -16.61 2.45 -27.25
C ASN A 41 -16.87 1.72 -28.59
N TRP A 42 -16.45 0.45 -28.70
CA TRP A 42 -16.64 -0.36 -29.92
C TRP A 42 -18.12 -0.65 -30.21
N GLN A 43 -19.00 -0.53 -29.22
CA GLN A 43 -20.45 -0.62 -29.42
C GLN A 43 -21.01 0.57 -30.22
N ARG A 44 -20.23 1.66 -30.37
CA ARG A 44 -20.65 2.95 -30.96
C ARG A 44 -21.90 3.54 -30.29
N ALA A 45 -22.15 3.18 -29.03
CA ALA A 45 -23.33 3.63 -28.30
C ALA A 45 -23.22 5.14 -28.00
N PRO A 46 -24.13 6.00 -28.50
CA PRO A 46 -24.03 7.45 -28.32
C PRO A 46 -24.38 7.90 -26.89
N LEU A 47 -25.05 7.03 -26.12
CA LEU A 47 -25.30 7.17 -24.68
C LEU A 47 -24.62 6.01 -23.95
N VAL A 48 -23.87 6.33 -22.90
CA VAL A 48 -23.15 5.35 -22.06
C VAL A 48 -23.50 5.63 -20.60
N SER A 49 -24.11 4.66 -19.92
CA SER A 49 -24.36 4.75 -18.48
C SER A 49 -23.08 4.51 -17.68
N GLY A 50 -22.98 5.09 -16.49
CA GLY A 50 -21.83 4.89 -15.61
C GLY A 50 -21.88 5.73 -14.34
N ARG A 51 -20.71 5.85 -13.71
CA ARG A 51 -20.51 6.58 -12.45
C ARG A 51 -19.48 7.68 -12.64
N MET A 52 -19.93 8.92 -12.45
CA MET A 52 -19.08 10.10 -12.54
C MET A 52 -18.60 10.50 -11.14
N ARG A 53 -17.28 10.55 -10.95
CA ARG A 53 -16.61 10.89 -9.69
C ARG A 53 -15.94 12.24 -9.85
N LEU A 54 -16.27 13.17 -8.96
CA LEU A 54 -15.63 14.46 -8.85
C LEU A 54 -14.45 14.34 -7.88
N CYS A 55 -13.29 14.86 -8.29
CA CYS A 55 -12.06 14.91 -7.50
C CYS A 55 -11.54 16.36 -7.49
N THR A 56 -10.64 16.69 -6.57
CA THR A 56 -10.18 18.08 -6.38
C THR A 56 -9.46 18.67 -7.58
N ARG A 57 -8.91 17.84 -8.49
CA ARG A 57 -8.17 18.27 -9.69
C ARG A 57 -8.71 17.68 -11.01
N SER A 58 -9.70 16.77 -10.96
CA SER A 58 -10.27 16.10 -12.14
C SER A 58 -11.74 15.69 -11.97
N LEU A 59 -12.39 15.43 -13.09
CA LEU A 59 -13.63 14.67 -13.18
C LEU A 59 -13.34 13.32 -13.85
N PHE A 60 -13.72 12.20 -13.22
CA PHE A 60 -13.61 10.86 -13.79
C PHE A 60 -15.00 10.33 -14.17
N PHE A 61 -15.16 9.80 -15.38
CA PHE A 61 -16.32 9.00 -15.75
C PHE A 61 -15.90 7.53 -15.87
N GLU A 62 -16.47 6.65 -15.04
CA GLU A 62 -16.33 5.20 -15.12
C GLU A 62 -17.57 4.61 -15.80
N PRO A 63 -17.49 4.15 -17.06
CA PRO A 63 -18.58 3.46 -17.73
C PRO A 63 -19.03 2.19 -17.00
N ASP A 64 -20.32 1.90 -17.12
CA ASP A 64 -20.96 0.69 -16.58
C ASP A 64 -20.44 -0.61 -17.24
N ASP A 65 -20.04 -0.53 -18.52
CA ASP A 65 -19.35 -1.62 -19.22
C ASP A 65 -17.84 -1.58 -18.91
N VAL A 66 -17.36 -2.63 -18.24
CA VAL A 66 -15.98 -2.75 -17.78
C VAL A 66 -14.93 -2.70 -18.88
N ARG A 67 -15.33 -2.95 -20.13
CA ARG A 67 -14.46 -2.92 -21.31
C ARG A 67 -14.25 -1.48 -21.84
N ILE A 68 -15.17 -0.54 -21.58
CA ILE A 68 -15.05 0.86 -22.04
C ILE A 68 -14.09 1.59 -21.08
N PRO A 69 -13.06 2.32 -21.56
CA PRO A 69 -12.11 3.02 -20.69
C PRO A 69 -12.78 3.98 -19.71
N ILE A 70 -12.19 4.12 -18.52
CA ILE A 70 -12.48 5.26 -17.65
C ILE A 70 -11.93 6.51 -18.34
N VAL A 71 -12.69 7.60 -18.31
CA VAL A 71 -12.30 8.90 -18.87
C VAL A 71 -11.97 9.83 -17.72
N ARG A 72 -10.70 10.27 -17.60
CA ARG A 72 -10.31 11.36 -16.69
C ARG A 72 -10.24 12.66 -17.48
N ILE A 73 -10.89 13.69 -16.96
CA ILE A 73 -10.91 15.05 -17.49
C ILE A 73 -10.26 15.96 -16.43
N PRO A 74 -8.99 16.37 -16.60
CA PRO A 74 -8.32 17.29 -15.68
C PRO A 74 -9.03 18.65 -15.66
N MET A 75 -9.21 19.25 -14.48
CA MET A 75 -9.85 20.58 -14.34
C MET A 75 -9.07 21.68 -15.08
N SER A 76 -7.75 21.54 -15.18
CA SER A 76 -6.86 22.39 -15.98
C SER A 76 -7.13 22.34 -17.49
N ALA A 77 -7.78 21.29 -18.00
CA ALA A 77 -8.16 21.14 -19.40
C ALA A 77 -9.56 21.71 -19.72
N VAL A 78 -10.39 21.97 -18.71
CA VAL A 78 -11.80 22.40 -18.88
C VAL A 78 -11.88 23.87 -19.29
N LYS A 79 -12.35 24.11 -20.52
CA LYS A 79 -12.64 25.43 -21.08
C LYS A 79 -13.94 26.00 -20.49
N THR A 80 -15.02 25.22 -20.56
CA THR A 80 -16.37 25.63 -20.14
C THR A 80 -17.09 24.49 -19.43
N LEU A 81 -17.95 24.86 -18.47
CA LEU A 81 -18.73 23.94 -17.67
C LEU A 81 -20.05 24.63 -17.32
N SER A 82 -21.20 24.01 -17.63
CA SER A 82 -22.52 24.63 -17.51
C SER A 82 -23.67 23.62 -17.49
N SER A 83 -24.89 24.09 -17.20
CA SER A 83 -26.12 23.32 -17.44
C SER A 83 -26.53 23.39 -18.91
N GLY A 84 -27.03 22.28 -19.46
CA GLY A 84 -27.58 22.22 -20.82
C GLY A 84 -28.81 21.30 -20.96
N PRO A 85 -29.26 21.07 -22.21
CA PRO A 85 -30.43 20.26 -22.50
C PRO A 85 -30.23 18.79 -22.08
N PRO A 86 -31.29 17.96 -22.09
CA PRO A 86 -31.19 16.58 -21.67
C PRO A 86 -30.17 15.78 -22.47
N VAL A 87 -29.48 14.85 -21.81
CA VAL A 87 -28.30 14.18 -22.39
C VAL A 87 -28.60 13.42 -23.68
N ALA A 88 -29.81 12.87 -23.82
CA ALA A 88 -30.27 12.25 -25.06
C ALA A 88 -30.40 13.22 -26.25
N ALA A 89 -30.77 14.49 -25.99
CA ALA A 89 -30.81 15.51 -27.04
C ALA A 89 -29.40 15.89 -27.50
N VAL A 90 -28.43 15.98 -26.58
CA VAL A 90 -27.01 16.22 -26.93
C VAL A 90 -26.45 15.07 -27.76
N ALA A 91 -26.73 13.82 -27.37
CA ALA A 91 -26.30 12.63 -28.11
C ALA A 91 -26.93 12.55 -29.52
N ALA A 92 -28.22 12.90 -29.66
CA ALA A 92 -28.89 12.95 -30.95
C ALA A 92 -28.31 14.02 -31.89
N LEU A 93 -28.03 15.22 -31.37
CA LEU A 93 -27.38 16.29 -32.14
C LEU A 93 -25.97 15.90 -32.58
N ALA A 94 -25.18 15.26 -31.70
CA ALA A 94 -23.84 14.77 -32.05
C ALA A 94 -23.88 13.74 -33.20
N ALA A 95 -24.84 12.80 -33.17
CA ALA A 95 -25.02 11.83 -34.24
C ALA A 95 -25.42 12.46 -35.59
N GLN A 96 -26.19 13.57 -35.57
CA GLN A 96 -26.55 14.31 -36.77
C GLN A 96 -25.35 15.07 -37.36
N SER A 97 -24.46 15.62 -36.53
CA SER A 97 -23.25 16.31 -37.01
C SER A 97 -22.19 15.39 -37.63
N GLY A 98 -22.25 14.08 -37.41
CA GLY A 98 -21.38 13.09 -38.06
C GLY A 98 -21.86 12.64 -39.45
N ALA A 99 -23.09 12.98 -39.85
CA ALA A 99 -23.74 12.45 -41.05
C ALA A 99 -23.53 13.33 -42.30
N ASN A 100 -22.34 13.28 -42.91
CA ASN A 100 -22.13 13.80 -44.27
C ASN A 100 -20.99 13.09 -45.01
N LEU A 101 -21.11 12.99 -46.34
CA LEU A 101 -20.49 12.00 -47.27
C LEU A 101 -21.29 10.68 -47.34
N THR A 102 -22.00 10.33 -48.42
CA THR A 102 -21.95 10.79 -49.82
C THR A 102 -23.34 11.05 -50.44
N PRO A 103 -23.44 11.86 -51.52
CA PRO A 103 -24.70 12.12 -52.22
C PRO A 103 -24.90 11.23 -53.46
N THR A 104 -26.05 10.55 -53.55
CA THR A 104 -26.66 10.12 -54.83
C THR A 104 -28.19 10.25 -54.74
N SER A 105 -28.83 10.60 -55.86
CA SER A 105 -30.25 11.00 -55.94
C SER A 105 -31.09 9.92 -56.68
N PRO A 106 -32.38 10.13 -57.02
CA PRO A 106 -33.47 9.61 -56.19
C PRO A 106 -34.47 8.70 -56.95
N SER A 107 -35.35 7.97 -56.24
CA SER A 107 -36.62 7.46 -56.80
C SER A 107 -37.70 7.12 -55.76
N SER A 108 -38.84 7.82 -55.88
CA SER A 108 -40.24 7.40 -55.65
C SER A 108 -40.60 6.25 -54.68
N THR A 109 -41.49 6.51 -53.68
CA THR A 109 -42.96 6.21 -53.74
C THR A 109 -43.65 6.47 -52.38
N ILE A 110 -44.97 6.66 -52.38
CA ILE A 110 -45.87 7.13 -51.29
C ILE A 110 -47.15 6.23 -51.34
N GLN A 111 -47.90 5.86 -50.28
CA GLN A 111 -48.18 6.42 -48.94
C GLN A 111 -48.55 5.31 -47.90
N SER A 112 -48.85 5.71 -46.65
CA SER A 112 -49.73 5.02 -45.66
C SER A 112 -49.16 3.77 -44.93
N VAL A 113 -49.70 3.27 -43.80
CA VAL A 113 -51.01 3.45 -43.13
C VAL A 113 -50.83 3.73 -41.62
N ALA A 114 -51.78 4.42 -40.98
CA ALA A 114 -51.86 4.59 -39.53
C ALA A 114 -53.00 3.75 -38.91
N ALA A 115 -52.81 3.24 -37.69
CA ALA A 115 -53.85 2.57 -36.91
C ALA A 115 -53.67 2.85 -35.40
N ALA A 116 -54.78 2.96 -34.67
CA ALA A 116 -54.82 3.18 -33.23
C ALA A 116 -55.49 2.00 -32.51
N ALA A 117 -55.28 1.90 -31.19
CA ALA A 117 -56.04 1.03 -30.29
C ALA A 117 -56.37 1.80 -29.01
N THR A 118 -57.50 1.49 -28.36
CA THR A 118 -58.17 2.40 -27.41
C THR A 118 -58.76 1.71 -26.19
N ALA A 119 -59.00 2.53 -25.15
CA ALA A 119 -59.95 2.34 -24.05
C ALA A 119 -59.58 1.42 -22.85
N SER A 120 -60.29 1.69 -21.75
CA SER A 120 -60.15 1.12 -20.38
C SER A 120 -61.41 0.23 -20.08
N PRO A 121 -62.06 0.09 -18.89
CA PRO A 121 -61.86 0.69 -17.54
C PRO A 121 -62.13 -0.22 -16.28
N LEU A 122 -61.82 0.33 -15.07
CA LEU A 122 -62.38 0.01 -13.71
C LEU A 122 -62.14 -1.41 -13.12
N PHE A 123 -62.29 -1.73 -11.82
CA PHE A 123 -62.65 -1.02 -10.56
C PHE A 123 -61.45 -1.03 -9.56
N HIS A 124 -61.13 0.00 -8.75
CA HIS A 124 -61.79 0.61 -7.57
C HIS A 124 -61.62 -0.16 -6.22
N GLY A 125 -60.94 0.46 -5.24
CA GLY A 125 -60.75 -0.04 -3.86
C GLY A 125 -59.81 0.85 -3.02
N ALA A 126 -60.19 1.21 -1.80
CA ALA A 126 -59.58 2.30 -1.01
C ALA A 126 -59.78 2.05 0.52
N VAL A 127 -59.13 2.68 1.50
CA VAL A 127 -58.14 3.80 1.59
C VAL A 127 -57.43 3.69 2.99
N HIS A 128 -56.35 4.35 3.44
CA HIS A 128 -55.38 5.35 2.93
C HIS A 128 -54.09 5.32 3.81
N ARG A 129 -52.90 5.69 3.28
CA ARG A 129 -51.79 6.35 4.02
C ARG A 129 -50.87 7.06 3.02
N THR A 130 -50.41 8.28 3.34
CA THR A 130 -49.80 9.19 2.37
C THR A 130 -48.32 8.92 2.12
N SER A 131 -47.97 8.59 0.88
CA SER A 131 -46.61 8.57 0.35
C SER A 131 -46.56 9.42 -0.93
N THR A 132 -45.74 10.47 -0.95
CA THR A 132 -45.50 11.28 -2.14
C THR A 132 -44.56 10.55 -3.09
N ALA A 133 -45.11 9.68 -3.92
CA ALA A 133 -44.35 8.95 -4.94
C ALA A 133 -43.79 9.91 -5.99
N ALA A 134 -42.46 9.95 -6.12
CA ALA A 134 -41.82 10.64 -7.24
C ALA A 134 -42.13 9.90 -8.55
N THR A 135 -42.71 10.61 -9.52
CA THR A 135 -43.01 10.05 -10.85
C THR A 135 -41.72 9.66 -11.57
N SER A 136 -41.68 8.47 -12.14
CA SER A 136 -40.50 7.91 -12.83
C SER A 136 -40.24 8.60 -14.17
N SER A 137 -39.57 9.74 -14.16
CA SER A 137 -38.96 10.33 -15.35
C SER A 137 -37.85 9.40 -15.87
N SER A 138 -37.77 9.18 -17.19
CA SER A 138 -36.61 8.50 -17.79
C SER A 138 -35.32 9.26 -17.42
N PRO A 139 -34.24 8.58 -16.98
CA PRO A 139 -32.99 9.23 -16.57
C PRO A 139 -32.30 10.02 -17.70
N SER A 140 -32.74 9.84 -18.94
CA SER A 140 -32.32 10.60 -20.12
C SER A 140 -32.86 12.04 -20.20
N ASN A 141 -33.90 12.39 -19.43
CA ASN A 141 -34.76 13.56 -19.70
C ASN A 141 -34.53 14.77 -18.76
N GLY A 142 -33.73 14.63 -17.71
CA GLY A 142 -33.31 15.77 -16.87
C GLY A 142 -32.22 16.62 -17.55
N PRO A 143 -31.98 17.87 -17.11
CA PRO A 143 -30.90 18.71 -17.62
C PRO A 143 -29.52 18.06 -17.38
N SER A 144 -28.57 18.31 -18.28
CA SER A 144 -27.22 17.70 -18.21
C SER A 144 -26.14 18.69 -17.84
N LEU A 145 -25.06 18.20 -17.22
CA LEU A 145 -23.80 18.92 -17.08
C LEU A 145 -23.10 18.90 -18.45
N LEU A 146 -23.04 20.04 -19.13
CA LEU A 146 -22.19 20.25 -20.29
C LEU A 146 -20.78 20.59 -19.84
N LEU A 147 -19.79 20.00 -20.51
CA LEU A 147 -18.38 20.26 -20.27
C LEU A 147 -17.64 20.29 -21.60
N GLU A 148 -16.85 21.34 -21.83
CA GLU A 148 -15.93 21.41 -22.96
C GLU A 148 -14.48 21.36 -22.46
N THR A 149 -13.68 20.44 -23.00
CA THR A 149 -12.28 20.22 -22.61
C THR A 149 -11.32 20.36 -23.80
N ARG A 150 -10.05 20.65 -23.49
CA ARG A 150 -8.89 20.62 -24.41
C ARG A 150 -8.30 19.23 -24.59
N GLU A 151 -8.56 18.31 -23.66
CA GLU A 151 -8.01 16.96 -23.65
C GLU A 151 -8.77 16.03 -22.69
N VAL A 152 -8.60 14.72 -22.88
CA VAL A 152 -8.97 13.70 -21.90
C VAL A 152 -7.85 12.66 -21.76
N VAL A 153 -7.77 12.01 -20.60
CA VAL A 153 -6.92 10.83 -20.39
C VAL A 153 -7.84 9.60 -20.35
N LEU A 154 -7.71 8.75 -21.37
CA LEU A 154 -8.41 7.47 -21.43
C LEU A 154 -7.60 6.41 -20.68
N MET A 155 -8.20 5.84 -19.66
CA MET A 155 -7.63 4.78 -18.85
C MET A 155 -8.29 3.46 -19.29
N ARG A 156 -7.61 2.72 -20.17
CA ARG A 156 -8.07 1.41 -20.65
C ARG A 156 -7.64 0.34 -19.66
N ALA A 157 -8.59 -0.33 -19.02
CA ALA A 157 -8.29 -1.53 -18.27
C ALA A 157 -7.82 -2.59 -19.26
N ASN A 158 -6.63 -3.16 -19.02
CA ASN A 158 -6.14 -4.24 -19.86
C ASN A 158 -6.80 -5.54 -19.39
N MET A 159 -7.17 -6.40 -20.35
CA MET A 159 -7.99 -7.59 -20.06
C MET A 159 -7.23 -8.67 -19.24
N GLU A 160 -5.92 -8.51 -19.07
CA GLU A 160 -5.04 -9.34 -18.24
C GLU A 160 -4.28 -8.41 -17.27
N GLU A 161 -4.82 -8.26 -16.05
CA GLU A 161 -4.20 -7.83 -14.78
C GLU A 161 -3.35 -6.52 -14.67
N VAL A 162 -3.13 -5.76 -15.75
CA VAL A 162 -2.62 -4.38 -15.66
C VAL A 162 -3.80 -3.43 -15.41
N PRO A 163 -3.79 -2.58 -14.36
CA PRO A 163 -4.97 -1.79 -14.00
C PRO A 163 -5.40 -0.84 -15.12
N TYR A 164 -4.46 -0.08 -15.71
CA TYR A 164 -4.73 0.83 -16.83
C TYR A 164 -3.53 1.10 -17.74
N THR A 165 -3.79 1.18 -19.04
CA THR A 165 -2.97 1.93 -20.00
C THR A 165 -3.56 3.33 -20.21
N PHE A 166 -2.74 4.36 -20.07
CA PHE A 166 -3.15 5.77 -20.06
C PHE A 166 -2.86 6.44 -21.41
N LEU A 167 -3.92 6.82 -22.13
CA LEU A 167 -3.85 7.48 -23.43
C LEU A 167 -4.39 8.91 -23.33
N ARG A 168 -3.48 9.91 -23.36
CA ARG A 168 -3.83 11.32 -23.45
C ARG A 168 -4.29 11.63 -24.87
N VAL A 169 -5.54 12.07 -25.03
CA VAL A 169 -6.16 12.40 -26.32
C VAL A 169 -6.39 13.92 -26.37
N PRO A 170 -5.58 14.67 -27.15
CA PRO A 170 -5.84 16.08 -27.41
C PRO A 170 -7.14 16.26 -28.18
N THR A 171 -7.96 17.24 -27.83
CA THR A 171 -9.09 17.63 -28.68
C THR A 171 -8.54 18.48 -29.82
N ALA A 172 -8.59 17.95 -31.04
CA ALA A 172 -7.79 18.42 -32.18
C ALA A 172 -7.88 19.94 -32.45
N ALA A 173 -6.75 20.53 -32.81
CA ALA A 173 -6.63 21.84 -33.45
C ALA A 173 -5.65 21.71 -34.63
N ALA A 174 -6.14 21.98 -35.84
CA ALA A 174 -5.47 21.80 -37.13
C ALA A 174 -5.04 20.35 -37.50
N GLY A 175 -5.05 20.05 -38.79
CA GLY A 175 -4.59 18.77 -39.35
C GLY A 175 -3.10 18.80 -39.72
N SER A 176 -2.43 17.66 -39.64
CA SER A 176 -1.03 17.52 -40.03
C SER A 176 -0.86 17.37 -41.54
N SER A 177 -0.56 18.46 -42.25
CA SER A 177 -0.02 18.43 -43.61
C SER A 177 1.50 18.63 -43.58
N GLY A 178 2.28 17.63 -43.95
CA GLY A 178 3.74 17.74 -44.05
C GLY A 178 4.20 18.15 -45.45
N SER A 179 5.13 19.11 -45.54
CA SER A 179 6.05 19.28 -46.66
C SER A 179 7.23 20.17 -46.26
N SER A 180 8.39 19.92 -46.87
CA SER A 180 9.53 20.86 -46.90
C SER A 180 9.26 22.01 -47.87
N GLY A 181 9.94 23.16 -47.74
CA GLY A 181 10.01 24.14 -48.85
C GLY A 181 10.13 25.64 -48.49
N ASN A 182 11.34 26.08 -48.17
CA ASN A 182 11.97 27.39 -48.45
C ASN A 182 11.11 28.64 -48.84
N GLY A 183 11.25 29.72 -48.04
CA GLY A 183 11.45 31.13 -48.49
C GLY A 183 10.44 31.85 -49.41
N GLY A 184 9.76 32.88 -48.89
CA GLY A 184 9.02 33.89 -49.67
C GLY A 184 8.53 35.05 -48.80
N SER A 185 8.32 36.25 -49.36
CA SER A 185 8.06 37.49 -48.59
C SER A 185 6.79 38.26 -49.00
N GLY A 186 6.21 38.98 -48.02
CA GLY A 186 5.30 40.11 -48.26
C GLY A 186 3.79 39.82 -48.15
N GLY A 187 3.04 40.84 -47.71
CA GLY A 187 1.57 40.88 -47.73
C GLY A 187 0.93 41.22 -46.38
N SER A 188 0.42 42.45 -46.24
CA SER A 188 -0.46 42.84 -45.14
C SER A 188 -1.94 42.60 -45.50
N GLY A 189 -2.76 42.16 -44.55
CA GLY A 189 -4.18 41.95 -44.78
C GLY A 189 -4.92 41.42 -43.55
N GLY A 190 -5.55 42.31 -42.79
CA GLY A 190 -6.43 41.91 -41.68
C GLY A 190 -7.77 41.38 -42.22
N ARG A 191 -8.20 40.22 -41.73
CA ARG A 191 -9.58 39.71 -41.87
C ARG A 191 -9.96 38.92 -40.63
N ASP A 192 -11.00 39.36 -39.94
CA ASP A 192 -11.62 38.60 -38.86
C ASP A 192 -11.99 37.19 -39.32
N HIS A 193 -11.53 36.19 -38.57
CA HIS A 193 -11.97 34.81 -38.72
C HIS A 193 -12.42 34.31 -37.35
N SER A 194 -13.72 34.11 -37.22
CA SER A 194 -14.34 33.42 -36.11
C SER A 194 -13.80 31.99 -36.04
N SER A 195 -12.83 31.76 -35.15
CA SER A 195 -12.23 30.45 -34.95
C SER A 195 -13.23 29.53 -34.22
N ASP A 196 -13.97 28.74 -35.00
CA ASP A 196 -14.84 27.68 -34.50
C ASP A 196 -14.00 26.63 -33.73
N THR A 197 -13.91 26.86 -32.43
CA THR A 197 -12.96 26.22 -31.53
C THR A 197 -13.55 24.93 -30.97
N SER A 198 -13.91 24.02 -31.89
CA SER A 198 -14.73 22.81 -31.70
C SER A 198 -14.12 21.71 -30.79
N GLY A 199 -13.81 22.09 -29.55
CA GLY A 199 -13.42 21.20 -28.46
C GLY A 199 -14.50 20.17 -28.13
N TYR A 200 -14.12 19.14 -27.38
CA TYR A 200 -15.03 18.01 -27.18
C TYR A 200 -16.07 18.38 -26.13
N ARG A 201 -17.33 18.51 -26.56
CA ARG A 201 -18.50 18.70 -25.69
C ARG A 201 -18.96 17.36 -25.12
N TRP A 202 -18.66 17.14 -23.85
CA TRP A 202 -19.27 16.08 -23.04
C TRP A 202 -20.61 16.58 -22.48
N ALA A 203 -21.52 15.64 -22.22
CA ALA A 203 -22.76 15.90 -21.48
C ALA A 203 -23.06 14.76 -20.52
N PHE A 204 -23.34 15.06 -19.26
CA PHE A 204 -23.64 14.07 -18.22
C PHE A 204 -25.00 14.37 -17.57
N GLY A 205 -26.00 13.51 -17.80
CA GLY A 205 -27.31 13.59 -17.17
C GLY A 205 -27.35 12.73 -15.90
N PRO A 206 -27.54 13.30 -14.68
CA PRO A 206 -27.65 12.51 -13.46
C PRO A 206 -28.95 11.71 -13.39
N CYS A 207 -28.87 10.41 -13.08
CA CYS A 207 -30.01 9.51 -13.18
C CYS A 207 -30.99 9.59 -11.99
N TYR A 208 -30.50 9.94 -10.80
CA TYR A 208 -31.24 9.83 -9.53
C TYR A 208 -31.10 11.06 -8.62
N SER A 209 -30.63 12.19 -9.14
CA SER A 209 -30.38 13.42 -8.38
C SER A 209 -30.60 14.67 -9.23
N PRO A 210 -30.94 15.83 -8.64
CA PRO A 210 -30.88 17.11 -9.36
C PRO A 210 -29.48 17.41 -9.90
N LEU A 211 -29.40 18.20 -10.97
CA LEU A 211 -28.13 18.65 -11.55
C LEU A 211 -27.38 19.65 -10.66
N GLN A 212 -28.11 20.54 -9.94
CA GLN A 212 -27.51 21.71 -9.33
C GLN A 212 -26.44 21.43 -8.25
N PRO A 213 -26.55 20.40 -7.38
CA PRO A 213 -25.47 20.07 -6.44
C PRO A 213 -24.16 19.67 -7.15
N LEU A 214 -24.27 18.87 -8.22
CA LEU A 214 -23.14 18.48 -9.06
C LEU A 214 -22.54 19.69 -9.79
N LEU A 215 -23.38 20.49 -10.44
CA LEU A 215 -22.95 21.69 -11.16
C LEU A 215 -22.24 22.68 -10.23
N ALA A 216 -22.80 22.95 -9.04
CA ALA A 216 -22.22 23.87 -8.07
C ALA A 216 -20.83 23.40 -7.57
N GLN A 217 -20.69 22.12 -7.19
CA GLN A 217 -19.39 21.59 -6.76
C GLN A 217 -18.37 21.58 -7.90
N ALA A 218 -18.77 21.18 -9.11
CA ALA A 218 -17.88 21.11 -10.26
C ALA A 218 -17.41 22.51 -10.72
N SER A 219 -18.30 23.52 -10.72
CA SER A 219 -17.93 24.92 -10.96
C SER A 219 -16.99 25.45 -9.87
N ALA A 220 -17.30 25.24 -8.60
CA ALA A 220 -16.45 25.73 -7.50
C ALA A 220 -15.03 25.14 -7.55
N LEU A 221 -14.90 23.85 -7.86
CA LEU A 221 -13.59 23.22 -8.05
C LEU A 221 -12.88 23.71 -9.32
N LEU A 222 -13.59 23.95 -10.41
CA LEU A 222 -13.02 24.52 -11.63
C LEU A 222 -12.46 25.94 -11.38
N ASP A 223 -13.21 26.77 -10.66
CA ASP A 223 -12.81 28.14 -10.30
C ASP A 223 -11.67 28.16 -9.27
N ILE A 224 -11.58 27.18 -8.37
CA ILE A 224 -10.39 26.98 -7.53
C ILE A 224 -9.17 26.57 -8.38
N ASN A 225 -9.33 25.62 -9.31
CA ASN A 225 -8.24 25.14 -10.16
C ASN A 225 -7.69 26.18 -11.14
N ARG A 226 -8.45 27.24 -11.42
CA ARG A 226 -8.04 28.40 -12.24
C ARG A 226 -7.21 29.44 -11.50
N ARG A 227 -7.07 29.34 -10.17
CA ARG A 227 -6.25 30.25 -9.36
C ARG A 227 -4.75 29.95 -9.49
N PRO A 228 -3.85 30.92 -9.19
CA PRO A 228 -2.42 30.66 -9.02
C PRO A 228 -2.14 29.50 -8.05
N ARG A 229 -1.01 28.78 -8.25
CA ARG A 229 -0.71 27.51 -7.56
C ARG A 229 -0.94 27.56 -6.04
N GLU A 230 -0.43 28.58 -5.37
CA GLU A 230 -0.57 28.78 -3.92
C GLU A 230 -2.04 28.96 -3.50
N GLN A 231 -2.73 29.93 -4.10
CA GLN A 231 -4.14 30.24 -3.82
C GLN A 231 -5.07 29.07 -4.13
N ARG A 232 -4.74 28.26 -5.14
CA ARG A 232 -5.44 27.01 -5.46
C ARG A 232 -5.20 25.97 -4.38
N ASN A 233 -3.94 25.69 -4.04
CA ASN A 233 -3.59 24.66 -3.06
C ASN A 233 -4.19 24.99 -1.69
N ALA A 234 -4.02 26.20 -1.18
CA ALA A 234 -4.64 26.65 0.08
C ALA A 234 -6.17 26.57 0.07
N ALA A 235 -6.83 26.90 -1.05
CA ALA A 235 -8.29 26.78 -1.17
C ALA A 235 -8.78 25.33 -1.28
N LEU A 236 -7.97 24.41 -1.83
CA LEU A 236 -8.25 22.98 -1.81
C LEU A 236 -8.06 22.39 -0.41
N GLU A 237 -6.95 22.70 0.26
CA GLU A 237 -6.67 22.29 1.65
C GLU A 237 -7.78 22.75 2.61
N GLU A 238 -8.25 23.99 2.48
CA GLU A 238 -9.37 24.53 3.26
C GLU A 238 -10.69 23.79 2.95
N LEU A 239 -10.99 23.52 1.67
CA LEU A 239 -12.16 22.73 1.28
C LEU A 239 -12.08 21.27 1.78
N SER A 240 -10.89 20.70 1.89
CA SER A 240 -10.65 19.37 2.48
C SER A 240 -10.84 19.39 3.99
N ARG A 241 -10.32 20.41 4.68
CA ARG A 241 -10.52 20.64 6.11
C ARG A 241 -12.00 20.77 6.45
N GLN A 242 -12.74 21.60 5.71
CA GLN A 242 -14.19 21.77 5.88
C GLN A 242 -14.99 20.48 5.62
N ARG A 243 -14.60 19.66 4.63
CA ARG A 243 -15.23 18.36 4.37
C ARG A 243 -14.94 17.34 5.47
N MET A 244 -13.74 17.34 6.05
CA MET A 244 -13.41 16.49 7.19
C MET A 244 -14.08 16.99 8.49
N ASP A 245 -14.25 18.30 8.68
CA ASP A 245 -14.91 18.90 9.87
C ASP A 245 -16.45 18.81 9.86
N SER A 246 -17.06 18.56 8.69
CA SER A 246 -18.53 18.46 8.55
C SER A 246 -19.09 17.04 8.68
N VAL A 247 -18.23 16.05 8.94
CA VAL A 247 -18.60 14.65 9.17
C VAL A 247 -18.08 14.22 10.55
N SER A 248 -18.77 13.28 11.19
CA SER A 248 -18.31 12.61 12.41
C SER A 248 -18.40 11.09 12.25
N PHE A 249 -17.79 10.34 13.17
CA PHE A 249 -17.93 8.89 13.21
C PHE A 249 -19.39 8.48 13.46
N ASP A 250 -19.92 7.58 12.64
CA ASP A 250 -21.28 7.05 12.71
C ASP A 250 -21.36 6.04 13.86
N LEU A 251 -21.91 6.48 15.01
CA LEU A 251 -22.03 5.65 16.21
C LEU A 251 -22.89 4.38 16.00
N SER A 252 -23.68 4.29 14.93
CA SER A 252 -24.39 3.04 14.56
C SER A 252 -23.47 1.95 13.97
N ARG A 253 -22.16 2.24 13.83
CA ARG A 253 -21.11 1.34 13.32
C ARG A 253 -20.24 0.72 14.40
N LEU A 254 -20.49 1.06 15.68
CA LEU A 254 -19.97 0.28 16.80
C LEU A 254 -20.52 -1.16 16.73
N LEU A 255 -19.75 -2.13 17.20
CA LEU A 255 -20.10 -3.56 17.07
C LEU A 255 -20.79 -4.10 18.32
N ASP A 256 -20.52 -3.49 19.48
CA ASP A 256 -21.32 -3.65 20.68
C ASP A 256 -21.93 -2.29 21.12
N PHE A 257 -23.23 -2.29 21.41
CA PHE A 257 -23.97 -1.13 21.92
C PHE A 257 -23.54 -0.71 23.35
N GLY A 258 -22.82 -1.58 24.05
CA GLY A 258 -22.12 -1.27 25.30
C GLY A 258 -20.90 -0.37 25.11
N GLU A 259 -20.28 -0.34 23.91
CA GLU A 259 -19.08 0.46 23.67
C GLU A 259 -19.33 1.97 23.79
N ARG A 260 -18.33 2.69 24.29
CA ARG A 260 -18.31 4.15 24.33
C ARG A 260 -17.04 4.65 23.66
N VAL A 261 -17.17 5.67 22.82
CA VAL A 261 -16.04 6.31 22.17
C VAL A 261 -15.27 7.12 23.22
N ALA A 262 -14.03 6.72 23.49
CA ALA A 262 -13.11 7.41 24.39
C ALA A 262 -12.37 8.56 23.69
N TRP A 263 -12.14 8.43 22.37
CA TRP A 263 -11.65 9.49 21.49
C TRP A 263 -12.11 9.22 20.06
N SER A 264 -12.42 10.28 19.30
CA SER A 264 -12.65 10.20 17.86
C SER A 264 -12.19 11.48 17.20
N GLY A 265 -11.65 11.40 15.99
CA GLY A 265 -11.18 12.57 15.26
C GLY A 265 -10.87 12.30 13.78
N PRO A 266 -10.74 13.38 12.98
CA PRO A 266 -10.44 13.30 11.56
C PRO A 266 -8.97 12.91 11.34
N VAL A 267 -8.72 11.92 10.49
CA VAL A 267 -7.37 11.43 10.12
C VAL A 267 -7.24 11.22 8.61
N LEU A 268 -6.00 11.22 8.13
CA LEU A 268 -5.63 10.61 6.86
C LEU A 268 -5.10 9.20 7.14
N ALA A 269 -5.68 8.20 6.51
CA ALA A 269 -5.23 6.82 6.58
C ALA A 269 -4.34 6.53 5.36
N LEU A 270 -3.14 5.99 5.58
CA LEU A 270 -2.07 5.91 4.57
C LEU A 270 -1.74 4.48 4.14
N THR A 271 -1.57 4.27 2.82
CA THR A 271 -0.88 3.12 2.21
C THR A 271 0.10 3.65 1.16
N PRO A 272 0.92 2.82 0.49
CA PRO A 272 1.83 3.29 -0.56
C PRO A 272 1.15 4.22 -1.57
N LEU A 273 1.64 5.46 -1.65
CA LEU A 273 1.10 6.59 -2.43
C LEU A 273 -0.33 7.08 -2.06
N VAL A 274 -1.18 6.31 -1.37
CA VAL A 274 -2.60 6.64 -1.12
C VAL A 274 -2.81 7.35 0.21
N ARG A 275 -3.68 8.36 0.20
CA ARG A 275 -4.14 9.11 1.38
C ARG A 275 -5.68 9.01 1.45
N GLU A 276 -6.24 8.08 2.21
CA GLU A 276 -7.69 7.87 2.40
C GLU A 276 -8.20 8.75 3.54
N GLN A 277 -8.99 9.80 3.25
CA GLN A 277 -9.62 10.64 4.27
C GLN A 277 -10.66 9.85 5.07
N GLY A 278 -10.74 10.08 6.38
CA GLY A 278 -11.81 9.53 7.22
C GLY A 278 -11.75 9.94 8.68
N HIS A 279 -12.50 9.21 9.51
CA HIS A 279 -12.55 9.35 10.96
C HIS A 279 -12.02 8.10 11.64
N LEU A 280 -11.08 8.28 12.57
CA LEU A 280 -10.66 7.24 13.49
C LEU A 280 -11.45 7.40 14.80
N ALA A 281 -11.95 6.30 15.36
CA ALA A 281 -12.61 6.28 16.67
C ALA A 281 -12.04 5.14 17.53
N ILE A 282 -11.87 5.39 18.82
CA ILE A 282 -11.24 4.48 19.78
C ILE A 282 -12.22 4.27 20.94
N THR A 283 -12.53 3.02 21.25
CA THR A 283 -13.32 2.59 22.41
C THR A 283 -12.40 1.83 23.38
N PRO A 284 -12.84 1.52 24.62
CA PRO A 284 -12.09 0.64 25.52
C PRO A 284 -11.82 -0.77 24.97
N ALA A 285 -12.56 -1.21 23.94
CA ALA A 285 -12.49 -2.55 23.37
C ALA A 285 -11.87 -2.61 21.97
N ARG A 286 -12.02 -1.56 21.15
CA ARG A 286 -11.73 -1.59 19.70
C ARG A 286 -11.21 -0.25 19.17
N VAL A 287 -10.49 -0.33 18.04
CA VAL A 287 -10.19 0.81 17.15
C VAL A 287 -11.00 0.67 15.87
N TYR A 288 -11.56 1.79 15.41
CA TYR A 288 -12.43 1.91 14.25
C TYR A 288 -11.90 2.97 13.28
N PHE A 289 -12.09 2.75 11.99
CA PHE A 289 -11.93 3.77 10.95
C PHE A 289 -13.09 3.77 9.97
N GLN A 290 -13.65 4.95 9.77
CA GLN A 290 -14.69 5.23 8.80
C GLN A 290 -14.09 6.09 7.68
N PRO A 291 -13.82 5.54 6.48
CA PRO A 291 -13.53 6.36 5.31
C PRO A 291 -14.63 7.40 5.09
N LEU A 292 -14.25 8.61 4.70
CA LEU A 292 -15.20 9.66 4.33
C LEU A 292 -16.08 9.21 3.15
N HIS A 293 -15.53 8.34 2.29
CA HIS A 293 -16.20 7.78 1.12
C HIS A 293 -15.90 6.28 1.00
N ASN A 294 -16.93 5.43 0.98
CA ASN A 294 -16.77 3.99 0.75
C ASN A 294 -16.53 3.70 -0.75
N ILE A 295 -15.30 3.99 -1.21
CA ILE A 295 -14.88 3.90 -2.62
C ILE A 295 -14.71 2.43 -3.06
N ALA A 296 -14.17 1.57 -2.21
CA ALA A 296 -14.04 0.13 -2.47
C ALA A 296 -15.43 -0.56 -2.53
N GLY A 297 -16.30 -0.23 -1.58
CA GLY A 297 -17.68 -0.72 -1.50
C GLY A 297 -17.90 -1.80 -0.45
N ASP A 298 -16.83 -2.46 0.02
CA ASP A 298 -16.91 -3.72 0.77
C ASP A 298 -17.36 -3.53 2.24
N SER A 299 -16.90 -2.47 2.90
CA SER A 299 -17.41 -2.08 4.22
C SER A 299 -17.37 -0.55 4.42
N PRO A 300 -18.42 0.07 4.99
CA PRO A 300 -18.41 1.50 5.31
C PRO A 300 -17.52 1.84 6.52
N VAL A 301 -17.19 0.86 7.38
CA VAL A 301 -16.32 1.04 8.55
C VAL A 301 -15.45 -0.21 8.74
N LYS A 302 -14.18 0.01 9.05
CA LYS A 302 -13.13 -1.00 9.24
C LYS A 302 -12.77 -0.99 10.75
N SER A 303 -12.53 -2.12 11.41
CA SER A 303 -12.24 -2.13 12.86
C SER A 303 -11.48 -3.34 13.37
N HIS A 304 -10.66 -3.15 14.39
CA HIS A 304 -9.88 -4.18 15.08
C HIS A 304 -10.07 -4.13 16.60
N PRO A 305 -10.01 -5.27 17.32
CA PRO A 305 -9.91 -5.27 18.78
C PRO A 305 -8.64 -4.57 19.25
N LEU A 306 -8.68 -3.83 20.37
CA LEU A 306 -7.45 -3.29 20.97
C LEU A 306 -6.50 -4.40 21.44
N ALA A 307 -7.07 -5.53 21.92
CA ALA A 307 -6.31 -6.73 22.26
C ALA A 307 -5.59 -7.38 21.06
N ALA A 308 -5.91 -6.99 19.82
CA ALA A 308 -5.20 -7.42 18.62
C ALA A 308 -4.08 -6.44 18.21
N ILE A 309 -3.81 -5.36 18.97
CA ILE A 309 -2.70 -4.46 18.70
C ILE A 309 -1.43 -5.01 19.40
N ALA A 310 -0.51 -5.54 18.61
CA ALA A 310 0.81 -5.98 19.09
C ALA A 310 1.60 -4.77 19.61
N ALA A 311 1.71 -3.74 18.77
CA ALA A 311 2.56 -2.59 18.99
C ALA A 311 2.00 -1.32 18.33
N VAL A 312 2.48 -0.18 18.81
CA VAL A 312 2.20 1.15 18.28
C VAL A 312 3.54 1.82 17.98
N ALA A 313 3.62 2.65 16.94
CA ALA A 313 4.82 3.42 16.62
C ALA A 313 4.48 4.86 16.24
N ARG A 314 5.23 5.84 16.76
CA ARG A 314 5.17 7.21 16.21
C ARG A 314 5.85 7.23 14.83
N ARG A 315 5.30 8.01 13.90
CA ARG A 315 5.81 8.17 12.53
C ARG A 315 5.85 9.65 12.14
N ARG A 316 6.66 9.98 11.13
CA ARG A 316 6.60 11.26 10.42
C ARG A 316 5.72 11.10 9.18
N SER A 317 4.88 12.10 8.90
CA SER A 317 4.07 12.18 7.67
C SER A 317 4.19 13.60 7.12
N SER A 318 4.57 13.74 5.85
CA SER A 318 5.03 15.01 5.24
C SER A 318 5.97 15.78 6.18
N LEU A 319 7.04 15.09 6.63
CA LEU A 319 8.07 15.54 7.58
C LEU A 319 7.59 15.85 9.02
N ARG A 320 6.28 16.08 9.24
CA ARG A 320 5.69 16.45 10.53
C ARG A 320 5.51 15.23 11.44
N PRO A 321 5.64 15.36 12.78
CA PRO A 321 5.56 14.23 13.73
C PRO A 321 4.15 13.65 13.93
N VAL A 322 3.17 13.99 13.09
CA VAL A 322 1.74 13.68 13.27
C VAL A 322 1.32 12.24 12.90
N GLY A 323 2.28 11.36 12.60
CA GLY A 323 2.00 9.98 12.21
C GLY A 323 1.93 9.00 13.38
N LEU A 324 1.10 7.97 13.24
CA LEU A 324 1.01 6.81 14.12
C LEU A 324 0.77 5.55 13.28
N GLU A 325 1.56 4.50 13.51
CA GLU A 325 1.36 3.18 12.90
C GLU A 325 0.96 2.17 13.97
N LEU A 326 -0.08 1.39 13.70
CA LEU A 326 -0.60 0.32 14.57
C LEU A 326 -0.25 -1.02 13.94
N PHE A 327 0.33 -1.95 14.71
CA PHE A 327 0.71 -3.29 14.26
C PHE A 327 -0.22 -4.34 14.86
N PHE A 328 -0.69 -5.29 14.05
CA PHE A 328 -1.77 -6.20 14.43
C PHE A 328 -1.35 -7.67 14.57
N ILE A 329 -1.85 -8.31 15.64
CA ILE A 329 -1.85 -9.75 15.88
C ILE A 329 -3.02 -10.33 15.08
N HIS A 330 -2.76 -11.00 13.95
CA HIS A 330 -3.84 -11.71 13.25
C HIS A 330 -4.36 -12.90 14.10
N PRO A 331 -5.68 -13.09 14.24
CA PRO A 331 -6.29 -14.10 15.11
C PRO A 331 -6.26 -15.53 14.52
N GLY A 332 -5.09 -15.96 14.03
CA GLY A 332 -4.75 -17.35 13.72
C GLY A 332 -3.79 -17.99 14.73
N ALA A 333 -3.25 -17.20 15.67
CA ALA A 333 -2.14 -17.61 16.55
C ALA A 333 -2.54 -18.32 17.85
N SER A 334 -3.82 -18.34 18.23
CA SER A 334 -4.29 -19.02 19.45
C SER A 334 -4.83 -20.42 19.13
N THR A 335 -4.27 -21.45 19.76
CA THR A 335 -4.77 -22.82 19.68
C THR A 335 -6.17 -22.93 20.27
N ALA A 336 -7.13 -23.36 19.44
CA ALA A 336 -8.54 -23.49 19.84
C ALA A 336 -8.74 -24.67 20.81
N THR A 337 -8.48 -24.43 22.10
CA THR A 337 -8.75 -25.38 23.18
C THR A 337 -10.24 -25.32 23.51
N SER A 338 -10.94 -26.44 23.34
CA SER A 338 -12.39 -26.47 23.24
C SER A 338 -13.12 -26.63 24.57
N THR A 339 -14.28 -25.97 24.70
CA THR A 339 -15.33 -26.28 25.70
C THR A 339 -16.73 -26.07 25.12
N SER A 340 -17.14 -26.94 24.19
CA SER A 340 -18.54 -27.03 23.76
C SER A 340 -19.32 -27.99 24.66
N ALA A 341 -20.14 -27.46 25.56
CA ALA A 341 -21.06 -28.26 26.37
C ALA A 341 -22.14 -28.90 25.47
N ALA A 342 -22.30 -30.22 25.57
CA ALA A 342 -23.19 -30.97 24.69
C ALA A 342 -24.64 -30.97 25.18
N THR A 343 -25.59 -30.78 24.25
CA THR A 343 -27.02 -31.11 24.43
C THR A 343 -27.53 -31.79 23.16
N GLY A 344 -28.13 -32.99 23.30
CA GLY A 344 -28.91 -33.65 22.25
C GLY A 344 -30.34 -33.09 22.17
N PRO A 345 -31.26 -33.62 21.32
CA PRO A 345 -31.36 -34.99 20.77
C PRO A 345 -31.34 -35.02 19.21
N GLY A 346 -31.61 -36.08 18.44
CA GLY A 346 -31.86 -37.52 18.71
C GLY A 346 -32.79 -38.16 17.64
N GLY A 347 -32.57 -39.44 17.29
CA GLY A 347 -33.29 -40.20 16.23
C GLY A 347 -32.48 -40.30 14.92
N SER A 348 -32.13 -41.47 14.34
CA SER A 348 -32.91 -42.66 13.91
C SER A 348 -33.50 -42.52 12.49
N ALA A 349 -33.46 -43.50 11.57
CA ALA A 349 -32.59 -44.68 11.32
C ALA A 349 -33.03 -45.32 9.98
N ALA A 350 -32.09 -45.82 9.15
CA ALA A 350 -32.36 -46.74 8.02
C ALA A 350 -31.04 -47.39 7.54
N ALA A 351 -31.09 -48.57 6.91
CA ALA A 351 -29.89 -49.37 6.60
C ALA A 351 -29.94 -50.09 5.24
N GLY A 352 -28.76 -50.46 4.73
CA GLY A 352 -28.52 -51.24 3.51
C GLY A 352 -27.48 -50.56 2.59
N GLY A 353 -26.51 -51.26 2.00
CA GLY A 353 -26.15 -52.68 2.17
C GLY A 353 -25.37 -53.21 0.95
N GLY A 354 -24.04 -53.30 1.05
CA GLY A 354 -23.17 -53.81 -0.03
C GLY A 354 -21.72 -53.40 0.21
N GLY A 355 -20.78 -54.34 0.08
CA GLY A 355 -19.37 -54.14 0.47
C GLY A 355 -18.37 -54.24 -0.66
N GLY A 356 -17.22 -53.58 -0.47
CA GLY A 356 -16.02 -53.69 -1.30
C GLY A 356 -14.81 -53.23 -0.49
N GLY A 357 -13.72 -54.01 -0.49
CA GLY A 357 -12.57 -53.76 0.39
C GLY A 357 -11.58 -52.74 -0.16
N GLY A 358 -11.07 -51.86 0.71
CA GLY A 358 -9.97 -50.95 0.42
C GLY A 358 -9.43 -50.30 1.69
N THR A 359 -8.13 -50.47 1.97
CA THR A 359 -7.50 -49.94 3.19
C THR A 359 -7.17 -48.45 3.03
N SER A 360 -7.90 -47.58 3.74
CA SER A 360 -7.66 -46.13 3.75
C SER A 360 -7.28 -45.64 5.14
N SER A 361 -6.10 -45.01 5.27
CA SER A 361 -5.67 -44.29 6.47
C SER A 361 -6.40 -42.94 6.61
N PRO A 362 -6.55 -42.37 7.81
CA PRO A 362 -7.47 -41.24 8.03
C PRO A 362 -7.00 -39.94 7.38
N THR A 363 -7.82 -39.40 6.47
CA THR A 363 -7.59 -38.10 5.83
C THR A 363 -7.96 -36.97 6.79
N VAL A 364 -6.97 -36.44 7.50
CA VAL A 364 -7.12 -35.20 8.26
C VAL A 364 -7.35 -34.05 7.28
N ARG A 365 -8.57 -33.50 7.23
CA ARG A 365 -8.86 -32.26 6.51
C ARG A 365 -8.27 -31.07 7.27
N SER A 366 -7.08 -30.64 6.86
CA SER A 366 -6.43 -29.42 7.33
C SER A 366 -7.23 -28.15 6.95
N PRO A 367 -7.08 -27.04 7.70
CA PRO A 367 -7.85 -25.82 7.47
C PRO A 367 -7.48 -25.14 6.14
N SER A 368 -8.45 -24.48 5.51
CA SER A 368 -8.39 -24.09 4.10
C SER A 368 -7.57 -22.83 3.80
N LEU A 369 -6.51 -22.99 2.99
CA LEU A 369 -6.34 -22.37 1.66
C LEU A 369 -6.52 -20.84 1.48
N ARG A 370 -6.49 -20.04 2.55
CA ARG A 370 -6.71 -18.57 2.50
C ARG A 370 -5.63 -17.71 3.19
N HIS A 371 -4.70 -18.30 3.94
CA HIS A 371 -3.96 -17.59 4.98
C HIS A 371 -2.61 -16.94 4.60
N ARG A 372 -2.05 -17.18 3.39
CA ARG A 372 -0.66 -16.77 3.06
C ARG A 372 -0.49 -15.61 2.06
N ASN A 373 -1.57 -15.03 1.54
CA ASN A 373 -1.49 -13.97 0.50
C ASN A 373 -1.28 -12.54 1.05
N GLN A 374 -1.22 -12.34 2.37
CA GLN A 374 -1.40 -11.01 3.00
C GLN A 374 -0.27 -10.00 2.74
N LEU A 375 0.98 -10.46 2.55
CA LEU A 375 2.13 -9.56 2.32
C LEU A 375 2.15 -9.03 0.88
N HIS A 376 1.83 -9.89 -0.10
CA HIS A 376 1.62 -9.48 -1.50
C HIS A 376 0.42 -8.52 -1.65
N GLN A 377 -0.65 -8.70 -0.86
CA GLN A 377 -1.81 -7.79 -0.84
C GLN A 377 -1.49 -6.34 -0.41
N LEU A 378 -0.37 -6.10 0.31
CA LEU A 378 0.10 -4.74 0.63
C LEU A 378 0.50 -3.96 -0.62
N LEU A 379 1.06 -4.66 -1.60
CA LEU A 379 1.55 -4.11 -2.87
C LEU A 379 0.47 -4.11 -3.97
N VAL A 380 -0.55 -4.96 -3.84
CA VAL A 380 -1.68 -5.10 -4.77
C VAL A 380 -2.94 -4.41 -4.24
N VAL A 381 -2.80 -3.15 -3.81
CA VAL A 381 -3.92 -2.23 -3.58
C VAL A 381 -4.97 -2.76 -2.58
N GLY A 382 -4.56 -3.61 -1.64
CA GLY A 382 -5.44 -4.11 -0.59
C GLY A 382 -5.95 -2.99 0.31
N PRO A 383 -7.13 -3.14 0.95
CA PRO A 383 -7.49 -2.23 2.03
C PRO A 383 -6.47 -2.40 3.17
N MET A 384 -5.91 -1.29 3.63
CA MET A 384 -4.97 -1.05 4.75
C MET A 384 -5.25 -1.79 6.09
N TRP A 385 -6.32 -2.57 6.16
CA TRP A 385 -6.90 -3.17 7.36
C TRP A 385 -6.86 -4.69 7.35
N ASP A 386 -6.63 -5.30 6.18
CA ASP A 386 -6.20 -6.70 6.03
C ASP A 386 -4.66 -6.85 6.10
N ALA A 387 -3.96 -5.72 6.29
CA ALA A 387 -2.52 -5.59 6.45
C ALA A 387 -2.05 -5.83 7.90
N PRO A 388 -0.78 -6.24 8.13
CA PRO A 388 -0.23 -6.43 9.47
C PRO A 388 0.06 -5.10 10.19
N SER A 389 0.00 -3.96 9.48
CA SER A 389 -0.02 -2.63 10.09
C SER A 389 -0.92 -1.65 9.34
N ALA A 390 -1.43 -0.63 10.04
CA ALA A 390 -2.15 0.50 9.46
C ALA A 390 -1.59 1.83 9.97
N PHE A 391 -1.40 2.80 9.07
CA PHE A 391 -0.77 4.09 9.34
C PHE A 391 -1.81 5.23 9.28
N PHE A 392 -1.87 6.06 10.32
CA PHE A 392 -2.67 7.29 10.37
C PHE A 392 -1.80 8.52 10.52
N ALA A 393 -2.09 9.56 9.73
CA ALA A 393 -1.63 10.92 9.97
C ALA A 393 -2.78 11.74 10.57
N PHE A 394 -2.52 12.33 11.73
CA PHE A 394 -3.49 13.13 12.49
C PHE A 394 -3.40 14.61 12.12
N ARG A 395 -4.42 15.39 12.49
CA ARG A 395 -4.42 16.84 12.32
C ARG A 395 -3.31 17.54 13.11
N SER A 396 -3.06 17.08 14.32
CA SER A 396 -2.06 17.67 15.23
C SER A 396 -1.25 16.60 15.96
N GLU A 397 -0.12 17.00 16.53
CA GLU A 397 0.66 16.13 17.42
C GLU A 397 -0.10 15.81 18.72
N THR A 398 -0.91 16.75 19.22
CA THR A 398 -1.76 16.55 20.40
C THR A 398 -2.84 15.49 20.18
N ASP A 399 -3.49 15.47 19.01
CA ASP A 399 -4.44 14.40 18.63
C ASP A 399 -3.73 13.05 18.56
N ARG A 400 -2.53 13.03 17.97
CA ARG A 400 -1.71 11.82 17.82
C ARG A 400 -1.25 11.26 19.17
N GLU A 401 -0.86 12.11 20.13
CA GLU A 401 -0.60 11.65 21.50
C GLU A 401 -1.87 11.17 22.21
N ALA A 402 -3.00 11.88 22.11
CA ALA A 402 -4.24 11.47 22.77
C ALA A 402 -4.71 10.08 22.30
N ALA A 403 -4.69 9.84 20.98
CA ALA A 403 -4.96 8.53 20.40
C ALA A 403 -3.91 7.48 20.83
N ARG A 404 -2.61 7.78 20.72
CA ARG A 404 -1.53 6.87 21.16
C ARG A 404 -1.67 6.47 22.63
N HIS A 405 -2.01 7.41 23.50
CA HIS A 405 -2.23 7.13 24.93
C HIS A 405 -3.33 6.09 25.12
N LEU A 406 -4.53 6.27 24.55
CA LEU A 406 -5.62 5.30 24.67
C LEU A 406 -5.24 3.92 24.10
N LEU A 407 -4.47 3.89 23.01
CA LEU A 407 -3.99 2.66 22.37
C LEU A 407 -2.82 1.97 23.12
N THR A 408 -2.26 2.60 24.15
CA THR A 408 -1.14 2.07 24.97
C THR A 408 -1.43 1.98 26.47
N ILE A 409 -2.60 2.47 26.94
CA ILE A 409 -3.03 2.46 28.35
C ILE A 409 -3.59 1.11 28.83
N GLN A 410 -3.37 0.01 28.08
CA GLN A 410 -3.84 -1.36 28.36
C GLN A 410 -3.15 -2.02 29.58
N THR A 411 -3.36 -1.45 30.76
CA THR A 411 -2.81 -1.90 32.06
C THR A 411 -3.63 -3.00 32.74
N GLU A 412 -4.90 -3.20 32.34
CA GLU A 412 -5.81 -4.21 32.92
C GLU A 412 -5.63 -5.63 32.34
N LEU A 413 -4.77 -5.84 31.34
CA LEU A 413 -4.51 -7.18 30.77
C LEU A 413 -3.71 -8.13 31.69
N GLY A 414 -3.55 -7.79 32.97
CA GLY A 414 -3.11 -8.69 34.04
C GLY A 414 -4.21 -9.53 34.68
N ARG A 415 -5.47 -9.47 34.21
CA ARG A 415 -6.63 -10.10 34.87
C ARG A 415 -7.43 -11.15 34.08
N CYS A 416 -7.13 -11.36 32.80
CA CYS A 416 -7.84 -12.32 31.94
C CYS A 416 -7.13 -13.68 31.80
N VAL A 417 -6.63 -14.22 32.91
CA VAL A 417 -6.30 -15.65 33.04
C VAL A 417 -7.16 -16.22 34.17
N PRO A 418 -7.94 -17.29 33.96
CA PRO A 418 -8.63 -17.95 35.07
C PRO A 418 -7.61 -18.36 36.12
N ARG A 419 -7.84 -18.00 37.39
CA ARG A 419 -7.05 -18.57 38.49
C ARG A 419 -7.30 -20.07 38.51
N HIS A 420 -6.39 -20.85 37.91
CA HIS A 420 -6.16 -22.22 38.38
C HIS A 420 -5.97 -22.12 39.89
N GLN A 421 -6.82 -22.83 40.63
CA GLN A 421 -6.77 -22.82 42.08
C GLN A 421 -5.36 -23.25 42.52
N PRO A 422 -4.73 -22.58 43.49
CA PRO A 422 -3.59 -23.20 44.16
C PRO A 422 -4.05 -24.56 44.70
N PRO A 423 -3.22 -25.61 44.66
CA PRO A 423 -3.61 -26.93 45.15
C PRO A 423 -4.13 -26.80 46.58
N SER A 424 -5.31 -27.35 46.82
CA SER A 424 -6.06 -27.14 48.06
C SER A 424 -5.27 -27.64 49.27
N LEU A 425 -4.81 -26.70 50.10
CA LEU A 425 -4.30 -27.00 51.44
C LEU A 425 -5.41 -27.73 52.21
N PRO A 426 -5.13 -28.87 52.85
CA PRO A 426 -6.13 -29.63 53.57
C PRO A 426 -6.68 -28.84 54.77
N LEU A 427 -7.97 -29.00 55.04
CA LEU A 427 -8.64 -28.41 56.20
C LEU A 427 -8.06 -28.96 57.51
N PRO A 428 -8.00 -28.14 58.58
CA PRO A 428 -7.51 -28.59 59.88
C PRO A 428 -8.51 -29.55 60.56
N PRO A 429 -8.02 -30.53 61.34
CA PRO A 429 -8.88 -31.34 62.21
C PRO A 429 -9.39 -30.53 63.42
N PRO A 430 -10.50 -30.94 64.06
CA PRO A 430 -11.03 -30.29 65.25
C PRO A 430 -10.11 -30.45 66.48
N PRO A 431 -10.21 -29.56 67.48
CA PRO A 431 -9.28 -29.55 68.61
C PRO A 431 -9.61 -30.64 69.65
N HIS A 432 -8.59 -31.32 70.17
CA HIS A 432 -8.46 -31.53 71.62
C HIS A 432 -7.05 -32.04 72.03
N GLN A 433 -6.56 -31.45 73.13
CA GLN A 433 -5.63 -32.01 74.13
C GLN A 433 -4.17 -32.39 73.78
N GLN A 434 -3.28 -31.65 74.45
CA GLN A 434 -2.10 -32.12 75.21
C GLN A 434 -0.76 -32.46 74.50
N GLN A 435 0.21 -31.59 74.84
CA GLN A 435 1.55 -31.93 75.40
C GLN A 435 2.74 -32.30 74.48
N GLN A 436 3.76 -31.43 74.62
CA GLN A 436 5.18 -31.73 74.88
C GLN A 436 6.22 -31.90 73.74
N HIS A 437 7.25 -31.03 73.86
CA HIS A 437 8.70 -31.23 73.67
C HIS A 437 9.38 -31.31 72.28
N HIS A 438 10.46 -30.51 72.22
CA HIS A 438 11.74 -30.67 71.50
C HIS A 438 11.87 -30.57 69.96
N SER A 439 12.55 -29.49 69.55
CA SER A 439 13.53 -29.39 68.45
C SER A 439 14.78 -30.28 68.69
N PRO A 440 15.80 -30.37 67.79
CA PRO A 440 16.00 -29.66 66.51
C PRO A 440 16.63 -30.51 65.34
N GLN A 441 17.07 -29.81 64.28
CA GLN A 441 18.42 -29.93 63.66
C GLN A 441 18.75 -30.87 62.47
N THR A 442 19.20 -30.22 61.37
CA THR A 442 20.33 -30.54 60.46
C THR A 442 20.27 -31.60 59.32
N ALA A 443 20.79 -31.14 58.16
CA ALA A 443 21.93 -31.71 57.39
C ALA A 443 21.73 -32.54 56.08
N ILE A 444 22.17 -31.90 54.97
CA ILE A 444 23.20 -32.38 54.00
C ILE A 444 22.83 -33.51 52.98
N ALA A 445 23.57 -33.50 51.86
CA ALA A 445 23.82 -34.56 50.86
C ALA A 445 23.13 -34.47 49.47
N THR A 446 23.86 -33.86 48.53
CA THR A 446 24.19 -34.35 47.15
C THR A 446 23.65 -35.75 46.75
N ALA A 447 23.29 -36.04 45.48
CA ALA A 447 24.24 -36.10 44.35
C ALA A 447 23.62 -36.53 42.99
N LYS A 448 24.46 -36.46 41.94
CA LYS A 448 24.44 -37.21 40.64
C LYS A 448 23.47 -36.79 39.52
N ALA A 449 23.89 -37.13 38.30
CA ALA A 449 23.31 -36.78 37.02
C ALA A 449 23.01 -38.03 36.17
N ALA A 450 22.26 -37.85 35.08
CA ALA A 450 22.07 -38.82 33.99
C ALA A 450 22.04 -38.08 32.63
N THR A 451 22.18 -38.81 31.52
CA THR A 451 22.61 -38.26 30.22
C THR A 451 21.74 -38.65 29.02
N ALA A 452 21.75 -37.76 28.01
CA ALA A 452 21.73 -38.02 26.56
C ALA A 452 20.42 -38.07 25.73
N THR A 453 20.61 -37.69 24.45
CA THR A 453 19.91 -38.09 23.20
C THR A 453 18.52 -37.55 22.82
N ALA A 454 18.55 -36.41 22.11
CA ALA A 454 18.26 -36.24 20.66
C ALA A 454 16.83 -36.37 20.04
N ALA A 455 16.65 -35.61 18.93
CA ALA A 455 15.56 -35.65 17.92
C ALA A 455 14.16 -35.14 18.38
N THR A 456 13.31 -34.48 17.57
CA THR A 456 13.40 -33.96 16.17
C THR A 456 12.33 -32.87 15.95
N GLY A 457 12.43 -32.08 14.86
CA GLY A 457 11.31 -31.29 14.30
C GLY A 457 11.47 -29.77 14.40
N ALA A 458 11.19 -29.06 13.30
CA ALA A 458 11.38 -27.60 13.17
C ALA A 458 10.44 -26.95 12.14
N VAL A 459 10.52 -25.61 12.05
CA VAL A 459 10.03 -24.69 10.99
C VAL A 459 8.56 -24.21 11.02
N ALA A 460 8.40 -22.87 11.13
CA ALA A 460 7.57 -21.97 10.30
C ALA A 460 7.56 -20.56 10.96
N GLY A 461 7.51 -19.41 10.28
CA GLY A 461 7.49 -19.17 8.82
C GLY A 461 6.98 -17.76 8.46
N ALA A 462 7.79 -16.72 8.71
CA ALA A 462 7.58 -15.29 8.34
C ALA A 462 6.27 -14.57 8.78
N GLY A 463 5.08 -15.06 8.43
CA GLY A 463 3.79 -14.49 8.88
C GLY A 463 3.59 -14.52 10.41
N ALA A 464 4.42 -15.31 11.10
CA ALA A 464 4.45 -15.44 12.55
C ALA A 464 5.03 -14.23 13.30
N ALA A 465 5.84 -13.37 12.66
CA ALA A 465 6.72 -12.42 13.36
C ALA A 465 6.01 -11.37 14.25
N VAL A 466 4.76 -11.02 13.94
CA VAL A 466 3.93 -10.09 14.75
C VAL A 466 2.82 -10.83 15.51
N ALA A 467 2.36 -11.98 15.03
CA ALA A 467 1.20 -12.68 15.57
C ALA A 467 1.52 -13.84 16.54
N ALA A 468 2.60 -14.59 16.31
CA ALA A 468 2.93 -15.77 17.12
C ALA A 468 3.60 -15.44 18.47
N VAL A 469 4.08 -14.19 18.63
CA VAL A 469 4.68 -13.67 19.87
C VAL A 469 3.71 -13.77 21.06
N ALA A 470 2.39 -13.74 20.81
CA ALA A 470 1.37 -13.81 21.85
C ALA A 470 1.14 -15.22 22.47
N ALA A 471 1.75 -16.30 21.95
CA ALA A 471 1.26 -17.67 22.20
C ALA A 471 2.28 -18.73 22.68
N VAL A 472 3.56 -18.40 22.90
CA VAL A 472 4.58 -19.39 23.31
C VAL A 472 4.72 -19.48 24.85
N GLY A 473 3.75 -20.14 25.48
CA GLY A 473 3.60 -20.20 26.94
C GLY A 473 4.18 -21.44 27.66
N SER A 474 5.28 -22.06 27.18
CA SER A 474 5.77 -23.32 27.79
C SER A 474 7.27 -23.60 27.66
N ASN A 475 8.15 -22.76 28.24
CA ASN A 475 9.44 -23.19 28.84
C ASN A 475 10.23 -22.03 29.48
N GLY A 476 9.86 -21.62 30.70
CA GLY A 476 10.74 -20.95 31.69
C GLY A 476 11.33 -19.56 31.39
N VAL A 477 11.35 -19.09 30.15
CA VAL A 477 11.93 -17.80 29.75
C VAL A 477 10.81 -16.80 29.51
N THR A 478 10.79 -15.71 30.28
CA THR A 478 9.85 -14.60 30.08
C THR A 478 10.17 -13.86 28.78
N ASP A 479 9.24 -13.87 27.83
CA ASP A 479 9.38 -13.17 26.55
C ASP A 479 9.61 -11.65 26.76
N PRO A 480 10.64 -11.05 26.14
CA PRO A 480 10.84 -9.60 26.17
C PRO A 480 9.72 -8.76 25.53
N LEU A 481 8.87 -9.33 24.67
CA LEU A 481 7.85 -8.66 23.85
C LEU A 481 6.37 -8.90 24.26
N ALA A 482 6.05 -9.82 25.17
CA ALA A 482 4.67 -10.18 25.55
C ALA A 482 3.80 -9.04 26.13
N ALA A 483 4.37 -7.85 26.34
CA ALA A 483 3.64 -6.64 26.68
C ALA A 483 2.87 -6.10 25.47
N HIS A 484 1.58 -6.41 25.41
CA HIS A 484 0.66 -5.87 24.41
C HIS A 484 0.63 -4.33 24.51
N GLY A 485 0.63 -3.63 23.37
CA GLY A 485 0.69 -2.15 23.34
C GLY A 485 2.11 -1.57 23.51
N LEU A 486 3.15 -2.33 23.19
CA LEU A 486 4.54 -1.84 23.16
C LEU A 486 4.72 -0.66 22.18
N LEU A 487 5.47 0.36 22.61
CA LEU A 487 5.77 1.53 21.80
C LEU A 487 7.15 1.39 21.13
N LEU A 488 7.17 1.23 19.80
CA LEU A 488 8.38 0.98 18.99
C LEU A 488 9.20 2.27 18.77
N GLU A 489 9.68 2.88 19.86
CA GLU A 489 10.57 4.04 19.81
C GLU A 489 12.03 3.67 19.54
N ALA A 490 12.72 4.50 18.76
CA ALA A 490 14.17 4.42 18.49
C ALA A 490 15.07 4.35 19.75
N ALA A 491 14.62 4.86 20.89
CA ALA A 491 15.43 4.97 22.12
C ALA A 491 14.89 4.14 23.31
N GLY A 492 13.94 3.24 23.08
CA GLY A 492 13.25 2.52 24.15
C GLY A 492 14.06 1.38 24.80
N PRO A 493 13.82 1.05 26.09
CA PRO A 493 14.43 -0.12 26.74
C PRO A 493 14.14 -1.45 26.04
N TRP A 494 13.04 -1.53 25.27
CA TRP A 494 12.68 -2.69 24.45
C TRP A 494 13.75 -3.02 23.41
N LEU A 495 14.35 -2.01 22.78
CA LEU A 495 15.35 -2.18 21.72
C LEU A 495 16.57 -2.92 22.26
N ARG A 496 17.04 -2.56 23.47
CA ARG A 496 18.13 -3.28 24.17
C ARG A 496 17.79 -4.74 24.45
N LYS A 497 16.54 -5.08 24.77
CA LYS A 497 16.11 -6.48 24.94
C LYS A 497 16.17 -7.24 23.61
N VAL A 498 15.73 -6.61 22.53
CA VAL A 498 15.69 -7.18 21.18
C VAL A 498 17.11 -7.39 20.63
N THR A 499 18.03 -6.42 20.79
CA THR A 499 19.46 -6.60 20.53
C THR A 499 20.03 -7.79 21.32
N ALA A 500 19.76 -7.86 22.62
CA ALA A 500 20.27 -8.94 23.48
C ALA A 500 19.68 -10.32 23.14
N ALA A 501 18.45 -10.39 22.59
CA ALA A 501 17.85 -11.62 22.08
C ALA A 501 18.54 -12.08 20.77
N TRP A 502 18.72 -11.16 19.82
CA TRP A 502 19.45 -11.41 18.57
C TRP A 502 20.91 -11.85 18.82
N GLN A 503 21.61 -11.18 19.74
CA GLN A 503 22.98 -11.55 20.13
C GLN A 503 23.08 -12.98 20.66
N ARG A 504 22.08 -13.46 21.41
CA ARG A 504 22.03 -14.83 21.94
C ARG A 504 21.44 -15.85 20.96
N GLY A 505 21.16 -15.47 19.71
CA GLY A 505 20.57 -16.35 18.70
C GLY A 505 19.09 -16.67 18.92
N ALA A 506 18.42 -16.01 19.89
CA ALA A 506 16.99 -16.19 20.16
C ALA A 506 16.08 -15.37 19.21
N LEU A 507 16.67 -14.59 18.30
CA LEU A 507 16.00 -13.83 17.26
C LEU A 507 16.85 -13.89 15.98
N SER A 508 16.21 -14.03 14.81
CA SER A 508 16.90 -14.14 13.51
C SER A 508 17.54 -12.82 13.07
N ASN A 509 18.50 -12.87 12.14
CA ASN A 509 19.10 -11.68 11.52
C ASN A 509 18.04 -10.85 10.79
N PHE A 510 17.18 -11.49 9.99
CA PHE A 510 16.05 -10.85 9.32
C PHE A 510 15.06 -10.20 10.29
N ASP A 511 14.64 -10.92 11.34
CA ASP A 511 13.66 -10.38 12.29
C ASP A 511 14.24 -9.18 13.03
N TYR A 512 15.52 -9.25 13.42
CA TYR A 512 16.24 -8.14 14.03
C TYR A 512 16.34 -6.93 13.09
N LEU A 513 16.65 -7.13 11.80
CA LEU A 513 16.66 -6.08 10.80
C LEU A 513 15.28 -5.41 10.61
N LEU A 514 14.17 -6.16 10.70
CA LEU A 514 12.83 -5.57 10.71
C LEU A 514 12.60 -4.70 11.95
N TYR A 515 12.96 -5.17 13.15
CA TYR A 515 12.86 -4.36 14.38
C TYR A 515 13.69 -3.07 14.30
N LEU A 516 14.91 -3.11 13.75
CA LEU A 516 15.73 -1.91 13.54
C LEU A 516 15.07 -0.94 12.55
N ASN A 517 14.58 -1.45 11.42
CA ASN A 517 13.85 -0.65 10.44
C ASN A 517 12.63 0.04 11.07
N PHE A 518 11.77 -0.69 11.78
CA PHE A 518 10.58 -0.13 12.42
C PHE A 518 10.91 0.85 13.56
N ALA A 519 11.97 0.61 14.34
CA ALA A 519 12.47 1.56 15.35
C ALA A 519 12.98 2.86 14.70
N ALA A 520 13.62 2.75 13.54
CA ALA A 520 14.19 3.86 12.79
C ALA A 520 13.17 4.66 11.94
N GLY A 521 11.87 4.36 12.10
CA GLY A 521 10.76 5.07 11.45
C GLY A 521 10.23 4.43 10.16
N ARG A 522 10.87 3.36 9.65
CA ARG A 522 10.48 2.71 8.39
C ARG A 522 9.12 2.02 8.49
N SER A 523 8.41 1.93 7.37
CA SER A 523 7.08 1.32 7.26
C SER A 523 6.82 0.80 5.85
N PHE A 524 6.05 -0.29 5.73
CA PHE A 524 5.50 -0.78 4.46
C PHE A 524 4.33 0.08 3.93
N ASN A 525 3.90 1.11 4.66
CA ASN A 525 2.86 2.05 4.23
C ASN A 525 3.40 3.31 3.53
N ASP A 526 4.72 3.50 3.47
CA ASP A 526 5.36 4.66 2.82
C ASP A 526 6.59 4.23 1.99
N LEU A 527 6.56 4.47 0.68
CA LEU A 527 7.64 4.12 -0.23
C LEU A 527 8.93 4.93 -0.01
N ALA A 528 8.83 6.16 0.53
CA ALA A 528 10.00 6.98 0.86
C ALA A 528 10.72 6.48 2.13
N GLN A 529 10.01 5.68 2.94
CA GLN A 529 10.45 5.10 4.20
C GLN A 529 10.31 3.57 4.21
N TRP A 530 10.46 2.90 3.06
CA TRP A 530 10.42 1.43 2.98
C TRP A 530 11.56 0.79 3.80
N PRO A 531 11.36 -0.37 4.44
CA PRO A 531 12.45 -1.06 5.12
C PRO A 531 13.62 -1.41 4.20
N VAL A 532 14.85 -1.36 4.72
CA VAL A 532 16.10 -1.54 3.98
C VAL A 532 16.84 -2.77 4.51
N PHE A 533 17.38 -3.58 3.60
CA PHE A 533 18.14 -4.80 3.88
C PHE A 533 19.46 -4.81 3.09
N PRO A 534 20.53 -5.44 3.60
CA PRO A 534 21.81 -5.50 2.88
C PRO A 534 21.71 -6.38 1.64
N TRP A 535 22.44 -6.03 0.58
CA TRP A 535 22.98 -7.06 -0.32
C TRP A 535 23.85 -8.04 0.47
N VAL A 536 23.46 -9.31 0.52
CA VAL A 536 24.20 -10.36 1.25
C VAL A 536 25.19 -11.09 0.34
N LEU A 537 24.72 -11.56 -0.81
CA LEU A 537 25.52 -12.32 -1.77
C LEU A 537 26.18 -11.39 -2.80
N ARG A 538 27.27 -11.87 -3.41
CA ARG A 538 28.00 -11.18 -4.50
C ARG A 538 28.31 -12.05 -5.72
N ASN A 539 27.90 -13.31 -5.69
CA ASN A 539 28.08 -14.26 -6.78
C ASN A 539 26.72 -14.65 -7.35
N TYR A 540 26.43 -14.19 -8.57
CA TYR A 540 25.23 -14.54 -9.32
C TYR A 540 25.56 -15.15 -10.70
N LEU A 541 26.80 -15.59 -10.90
CA LEU A 541 27.30 -16.19 -12.15
C LEU A 541 27.59 -17.70 -12.04
N SER A 542 27.97 -18.20 -10.87
CA SER A 542 28.24 -19.63 -10.68
C SER A 542 26.98 -20.49 -10.74
N SER A 543 27.11 -21.72 -11.22
CA SER A 543 26.05 -22.76 -11.19
C SER A 543 25.88 -23.43 -9.82
N VAL A 544 26.77 -23.16 -8.87
CA VAL A 544 26.71 -23.65 -7.49
C VAL A 544 26.99 -22.47 -6.56
N LEU A 545 26.24 -22.38 -5.46
CA LEU A 545 26.44 -21.42 -4.38
C LEU A 545 26.80 -22.18 -3.10
N ASP A 546 28.02 -21.99 -2.60
CA ASP A 546 28.43 -22.49 -1.29
C ASP A 546 28.30 -21.37 -0.25
N LEU A 547 27.42 -21.57 0.74
CA LEU A 547 27.21 -20.64 1.86
C LEU A 547 28.30 -20.72 2.94
N ASN A 548 29.27 -21.63 2.79
CA ASN A 548 30.45 -21.72 3.67
C ASN A 548 31.65 -20.95 3.12
N ASP A 549 31.69 -20.65 1.81
CA ASP A 549 32.75 -19.88 1.16
C ASP A 549 32.53 -18.36 1.36
N PRO A 550 33.41 -17.65 2.10
CA PRO A 550 33.26 -16.21 2.32
C PRO A 550 33.31 -15.38 1.03
N ASN A 551 33.89 -15.89 -0.05
CA ASN A 551 33.98 -15.16 -1.33
C ASN A 551 32.61 -14.97 -2.01
N ASN A 552 31.61 -15.77 -1.65
CA ASN A 552 30.23 -15.61 -2.14
C ASN A 552 29.47 -14.47 -1.44
N PHE A 553 30.01 -13.89 -0.37
CA PHE A 553 29.37 -12.85 0.45
C PHE A 553 29.95 -11.44 0.18
N ARG A 554 29.10 -10.42 0.34
CA ARG A 554 29.52 -9.02 0.34
C ARG A 554 30.29 -8.67 1.63
N ASP A 555 31.27 -7.78 1.50
CA ASP A 555 31.81 -7.03 2.63
C ASP A 555 30.73 -6.11 3.25
N LEU A 556 30.16 -6.55 4.37
CA LEU A 556 29.15 -5.82 5.15
C LEU A 556 29.73 -4.64 5.95
N SER A 557 31.05 -4.45 5.98
CA SER A 557 31.67 -3.29 6.65
C SER A 557 31.66 -2.01 5.83
N LYS A 558 31.28 -2.10 4.54
CA LYS A 558 31.30 -1.00 3.57
C LYS A 558 29.91 -0.69 3.00
N PRO A 559 29.59 0.59 2.72
CA PRO A 559 28.41 0.94 1.94
C PRO A 559 28.57 0.48 0.48
N VAL A 560 27.46 0.38 -0.25
CA VAL A 560 27.42 -0.08 -1.65
C VAL A 560 28.46 0.64 -2.53
N GLY A 561 28.53 1.97 -2.41
CA GLY A 561 29.47 2.82 -3.15
C GLY A 561 30.93 2.35 -3.06
N ALA A 562 31.37 1.99 -1.86
CA ALA A 562 32.74 1.63 -1.51
C ALA A 562 33.14 0.17 -1.81
N LEU A 563 32.25 -0.64 -2.40
CA LEU A 563 32.55 -2.02 -2.80
C LEU A 563 33.51 -2.12 -4.00
N SER A 564 33.52 -1.10 -4.87
CA SER A 564 34.38 -1.01 -6.05
C SER A 564 35.46 0.05 -5.83
N ALA A 565 36.72 -0.36 -5.76
CA ALA A 565 37.83 0.54 -5.44
C ALA A 565 38.01 1.67 -6.47
N THR A 566 37.85 1.37 -7.77
CA THR A 566 37.95 2.35 -8.85
C THR A 566 36.86 3.41 -8.73
N ARG A 567 35.59 3.00 -8.60
CA ARG A 567 34.46 3.91 -8.44
C ARG A 567 34.56 4.72 -7.14
N LEU A 568 35.08 4.11 -6.07
CA LEU A 568 35.26 4.81 -4.80
C LEU A 568 36.24 5.98 -4.92
N GLU A 569 37.34 5.83 -5.66
CA GLU A 569 38.29 6.94 -5.85
C GLU A 569 37.71 8.06 -6.73
N GLU A 570 36.91 7.75 -7.74
CA GLU A 570 36.13 8.75 -8.50
C GLU A 570 35.18 9.55 -7.61
N LEU A 571 34.47 8.87 -6.71
CA LEU A 571 33.54 9.49 -5.76
C LEU A 571 34.28 10.35 -4.72
N ARG A 572 35.43 9.88 -4.21
CA ARG A 572 36.32 10.64 -3.32
C ARG A 572 36.98 11.83 -3.99
N GLN A 573 37.30 11.73 -5.28
CA GLN A 573 37.76 12.87 -6.07
C GLN A 573 36.66 13.93 -6.16
N ARG A 574 35.45 13.55 -6.59
CA ARG A 574 34.30 14.47 -6.63
C ARG A 574 33.96 15.08 -5.25
N PHE A 575 34.17 14.33 -4.15
CA PHE A 575 33.99 14.85 -2.79
C PHE A 575 35.02 15.92 -2.42
N ARG A 576 36.30 15.71 -2.75
CA ARG A 576 37.38 16.70 -2.55
C ARG A 576 37.23 17.95 -3.42
N ASP A 577 36.65 17.80 -4.61
CA ASP A 577 36.42 18.88 -5.57
C ASP A 577 35.16 19.71 -5.27
N MET A 578 34.34 19.32 -4.28
CA MET A 578 33.20 20.11 -3.84
C MET A 578 33.64 21.28 -2.94
N PRO A 579 33.00 22.46 -3.03
CA PRO A 579 33.24 23.55 -2.09
C PRO A 579 32.93 23.11 -0.65
N HIS A 580 33.94 23.21 0.23
CA HIS A 580 33.78 23.01 1.67
C HIS A 580 33.30 24.30 2.40
N ASP A 581 33.19 25.41 1.68
CA ASP A 581 32.82 26.72 2.23
C ASP A 581 31.39 26.71 2.80
N SER A 582 31.32 26.82 4.13
CA SER A 582 30.08 26.69 4.90
C SER A 582 29.45 28.05 5.15
N PHE A 583 28.79 28.60 4.12
CA PHE A 583 27.87 29.74 4.24
C PHE A 583 26.41 29.27 4.30
N GLU A 584 25.53 30.07 4.86
CA GLU A 584 24.12 29.71 5.05
C GLU A 584 23.45 29.44 3.68
N GLY A 585 22.90 28.24 3.51
CA GLY A 585 22.36 27.74 2.24
C GLY A 585 23.37 27.08 1.29
N SER A 586 24.65 26.94 1.64
CA SER A 586 25.59 26.14 0.83
C SER A 586 25.30 24.63 0.96
N VAL A 587 25.55 23.88 -0.11
CA VAL A 587 25.39 22.42 -0.12
C VAL A 587 26.68 21.78 0.39
N PRO A 588 26.69 21.10 1.56
CA PRO A 588 27.91 20.49 2.08
C PRO A 588 28.33 19.29 1.21
N PRO A 589 29.64 18.98 1.12
CA PRO A 589 30.16 17.87 0.31
C PRO A 589 29.53 16.51 0.62
N PHE A 590 29.33 15.70 -0.43
CA PHE A 590 28.69 14.38 -0.34
C PHE A 590 29.23 13.39 -1.37
N LEU A 591 29.36 12.12 -0.98
CA LEU A 591 29.76 11.03 -1.88
C LEU A 591 28.56 10.58 -2.74
N TYR A 592 27.37 10.48 -2.15
CA TYR A 592 26.19 9.92 -2.83
C TYR A 592 25.08 10.96 -3.02
N GLY A 593 24.85 11.34 -4.28
CA GLY A 593 23.73 12.21 -4.69
C GLY A 593 22.39 11.47 -4.80
N THR A 594 22.43 10.14 -4.86
CA THR A 594 21.29 9.23 -4.76
C THR A 594 21.34 8.48 -3.43
N HIS A 595 20.19 8.11 -2.89
CA HIS A 595 20.07 7.40 -1.62
C HIS A 595 19.80 5.90 -1.84
N TYR A 596 20.31 5.01 -0.98
CA TYR A 596 20.18 3.55 -1.17
C TYR A 596 18.75 3.00 -1.10
N SER A 597 17.78 3.83 -0.72
CA SER A 597 16.36 3.50 -0.58
C SER A 597 15.52 4.71 -1.01
N THR A 598 14.75 4.55 -2.07
CA THR A 598 13.88 5.59 -2.67
C THR A 598 12.58 4.93 -3.17
N PRO A 599 11.47 5.67 -3.36
CA PRO A 599 10.26 5.12 -3.98
C PRO A 599 10.53 4.50 -5.36
N GLY A 600 11.41 5.12 -6.15
CA GLY A 600 11.84 4.61 -7.46
C GLY A 600 12.57 3.26 -7.36
N TYR A 601 13.46 3.07 -6.39
CA TYR A 601 14.16 1.78 -6.20
C TYR A 601 13.25 0.69 -5.62
N VAL A 602 12.32 1.04 -4.73
CA VAL A 602 11.31 0.10 -4.20
C VAL A 602 10.40 -0.37 -5.34
N MET A 603 9.96 0.54 -6.22
CA MET A 603 9.17 0.17 -7.40
C MET A 603 9.97 -0.53 -8.51
N TYR A 604 11.27 -0.24 -8.66
CA TYR A 604 12.17 -0.97 -9.56
C TYR A 604 12.17 -2.47 -9.23
N TRP A 605 12.38 -2.83 -7.96
CA TRP A 605 12.29 -4.22 -7.49
C TRP A 605 10.88 -4.80 -7.67
N LEU A 606 9.86 -4.04 -7.28
CA LEU A 606 8.48 -4.53 -7.12
C LEU A 606 7.58 -4.32 -8.34
N VAL A 607 8.10 -4.02 -9.53
CA VAL A 607 7.29 -3.68 -10.72
C VAL A 607 6.28 -4.79 -11.11
N ARG A 608 6.60 -6.06 -10.87
CA ARG A 608 5.72 -7.23 -11.13
C ARG A 608 4.67 -7.43 -10.03
N ALA A 609 5.07 -7.23 -8.78
CA ALA A 609 4.22 -7.32 -7.59
C ALA A 609 3.23 -6.14 -7.49
N ALA A 610 3.68 -4.93 -7.82
CA ALA A 610 3.02 -3.65 -7.54
C ALA A 610 2.75 -2.77 -8.79
N PRO A 611 2.28 -3.32 -9.94
CA PRO A 611 2.22 -2.59 -11.20
C PRO A 611 1.38 -1.30 -11.11
N SER A 612 0.32 -1.30 -10.29
CA SER A 612 -0.51 -0.13 -9.99
C SER A 612 0.25 1.04 -9.38
N HIS A 613 1.23 0.74 -8.51
CA HIS A 613 2.05 1.74 -7.84
C HIS A 613 3.16 2.28 -8.76
N MET A 614 3.82 1.39 -9.53
CA MET A 614 4.76 1.80 -10.59
C MET A 614 4.07 2.71 -11.62
N LEU A 615 2.91 2.30 -12.14
CA LEU A 615 2.15 3.09 -13.12
C LEU A 615 1.75 4.46 -12.56
N ARG A 616 1.43 4.58 -11.27
CA ARG A 616 1.13 5.89 -10.66
C ARG A 616 2.38 6.78 -10.58
N LEU A 617 3.51 6.23 -10.15
CA LEU A 617 4.78 6.94 -10.04
C LEU A 617 5.33 7.37 -11.42
N GLN A 618 5.12 6.55 -12.45
CA GLN A 618 5.56 6.78 -13.83
C GLN A 618 4.46 7.34 -14.76
N ASN A 619 3.52 8.15 -14.22
CA ASN A 619 2.53 8.92 -14.98
C ASN A 619 1.69 8.10 -16.00
N GLY A 620 1.35 6.86 -15.63
CA GLY A 620 0.49 5.97 -16.39
C GLY A 620 1.19 5.05 -17.39
N ARG A 621 2.51 4.87 -17.27
CA ARG A 621 3.35 4.00 -18.11
C ARG A 621 4.32 3.20 -17.24
N PHE A 622 4.86 2.11 -17.78
CA PHE A 622 6.08 1.52 -17.20
C PHE A 622 7.30 2.35 -17.63
N ASP A 623 8.40 2.24 -16.87
CA ASP A 623 9.65 2.90 -17.26
C ASP A 623 10.28 2.24 -18.51
N ALA A 624 11.32 2.84 -19.08
CA ALA A 624 12.03 2.30 -20.24
C ALA A 624 12.54 0.87 -19.96
N PRO A 625 12.40 -0.09 -20.89
CA PRO A 625 12.71 -1.50 -20.65
C PRO A 625 14.14 -1.75 -20.13
N ASP A 626 15.13 -1.00 -20.62
CA ASP A 626 16.53 -1.08 -20.18
C ASP A 626 16.77 -0.56 -18.75
N ARG A 627 15.77 0.08 -18.12
CA ARG A 627 15.81 0.54 -16.72
C ARG A 627 14.96 -0.31 -15.77
N LEU A 628 14.22 -1.29 -16.27
CA LEU A 628 13.41 -2.18 -15.42
C LEU A 628 14.28 -3.28 -14.78
N PHE A 629 13.88 -3.77 -13.61
CA PHE A 629 14.55 -4.90 -12.97
C PHE A 629 14.30 -6.17 -13.79
N ALA A 630 15.35 -6.68 -14.45
CA ALA A 630 15.26 -7.78 -15.41
C ALA A 630 16.32 -8.88 -15.22
N SER A 631 17.36 -8.66 -14.39
CA SER A 631 18.33 -9.70 -13.99
C SER A 631 18.92 -9.37 -12.62
N VAL A 632 19.15 -10.40 -11.81
CA VAL A 632 19.84 -10.24 -10.51
C VAL A 632 21.31 -9.87 -10.71
N GLN A 633 21.99 -10.46 -11.70
CA GLN A 633 23.40 -10.15 -12.01
C GLN A 633 23.55 -8.73 -12.56
N GLU A 634 22.73 -8.29 -13.52
CA GLU A 634 22.79 -6.91 -14.04
C GLU A 634 22.51 -5.88 -12.94
N ALA A 635 21.56 -6.18 -12.04
CA ALA A 635 21.24 -5.31 -10.91
C ALA A 635 22.37 -5.22 -9.86
N TRP A 636 23.18 -6.28 -9.72
CA TRP A 636 24.39 -6.32 -8.91
C TRP A 636 25.58 -5.61 -9.58
N GLU A 637 25.78 -5.81 -10.89
CA GLU A 637 26.81 -5.09 -11.66
C GLU A 637 26.55 -3.58 -11.68
N GLY A 638 25.29 -3.15 -11.79
CA GLY A 638 24.89 -1.74 -11.72
C GLY A 638 25.35 -1.07 -10.42
N VAL A 639 25.12 -1.71 -9.27
CA VAL A 639 25.52 -1.18 -7.95
C VAL A 639 27.00 -1.24 -7.66
N LEU A 640 27.82 -1.86 -8.52
CA LEU A 640 29.28 -1.86 -8.43
C LEU A 640 29.93 -0.80 -9.33
N HIS A 641 29.33 -0.49 -10.49
CA HIS A 641 29.98 0.32 -11.52
C HIS A 641 29.35 1.70 -11.76
N SER A 642 28.04 1.87 -11.59
CA SER A 642 27.40 3.18 -11.78
C SER A 642 27.68 4.12 -10.59
N THR A 643 28.11 5.35 -10.86
CA THR A 643 28.29 6.41 -9.85
C THR A 643 26.97 6.97 -9.29
N THR A 644 25.83 6.57 -9.87
CA THR A 644 24.49 6.98 -9.44
C THR A 644 23.63 5.83 -8.90
N ASP A 645 24.09 4.58 -8.99
CA ASP A 645 23.39 3.43 -8.43
C ASP A 645 24.08 2.92 -7.16
N VAL A 646 23.42 3.16 -6.02
CA VAL A 646 23.86 2.73 -4.69
C VAL A 646 22.75 1.99 -3.93
N LYS A 647 21.76 1.44 -4.65
CA LYS A 647 20.60 0.77 -4.02
C LYS A 647 21.01 -0.43 -3.18
N GLU A 648 20.48 -0.49 -1.97
CA GLU A 648 20.47 -1.70 -1.14
C GLU A 648 19.22 -2.55 -1.46
N LEU A 649 19.09 -3.71 -0.82
CA LEU A 649 17.92 -4.59 -1.00
C LEU A 649 16.74 -4.18 -0.11
N ILE A 650 15.60 -4.83 -0.39
CA ILE A 650 14.36 -4.75 0.38
C ILE A 650 14.05 -6.11 1.04
N PRO A 651 13.24 -6.18 2.11
CA PRO A 651 12.96 -7.42 2.84
C PRO A 651 12.50 -8.60 1.98
N GLU A 652 11.82 -8.31 0.88
CA GLU A 652 11.19 -9.26 -0.04
C GLU A 652 12.18 -10.30 -0.60
N PHE A 653 13.46 -9.94 -0.77
CA PHE A 653 14.54 -10.87 -1.16
C PHE A 653 14.82 -11.99 -0.12
N PHE A 654 14.25 -11.89 1.08
CA PHE A 654 14.46 -12.78 2.22
C PHE A 654 13.15 -13.33 2.80
N MET A 655 12.07 -13.22 2.02
CA MET A 655 10.67 -13.54 2.36
C MET A 655 10.07 -14.50 1.30
N PRO A 656 8.94 -15.19 1.60
CA PRO A 656 8.32 -16.16 0.69
C PRO A 656 7.55 -15.56 -0.51
N GLY A 657 7.85 -14.32 -0.95
CA GLY A 657 7.14 -13.65 -2.04
C GLY A 657 7.88 -13.74 -3.38
N TRP A 658 7.47 -14.65 -4.28
CA TRP A 658 8.09 -14.81 -5.61
C TRP A 658 7.49 -13.92 -6.71
N ASP A 659 6.36 -13.29 -6.44
CA ASP A 659 5.55 -12.51 -7.38
C ASP A 659 6.24 -11.25 -7.92
N PHE A 660 7.28 -10.74 -7.24
CA PHE A 660 8.11 -9.65 -7.76
C PHE A 660 9.18 -10.10 -8.76
N LEU A 661 9.48 -11.40 -8.80
CA LEU A 661 10.47 -12.02 -9.71
C LEU A 661 9.83 -12.56 -11.00
N VAL A 662 8.54 -12.93 -10.97
CA VAL A 662 7.85 -13.60 -12.08
C VAL A 662 6.70 -12.75 -12.62
N ASN A 663 6.67 -12.52 -13.92
CA ASN A 663 5.67 -11.75 -14.65
C ASN A 663 4.38 -12.55 -14.88
N HIS A 664 3.88 -13.19 -13.82
CA HIS A 664 2.67 -14.02 -13.84
C HIS A 664 1.43 -13.28 -14.39
N ARG A 665 1.40 -11.96 -14.25
CA ARG A 665 0.37 -11.03 -14.78
C ARG A 665 0.51 -10.68 -16.26
N ARG A 666 1.58 -11.15 -16.93
CA ARG A 666 1.94 -10.81 -18.33
C ARG A 666 1.98 -9.30 -18.58
N LEU A 667 2.59 -8.55 -17.65
CA LEU A 667 2.72 -7.10 -17.77
C LEU A 667 3.50 -6.75 -19.05
N PRO A 668 3.05 -5.75 -19.84
CA PRO A 668 3.74 -5.31 -21.05
C PRO A 668 4.95 -4.43 -20.69
N LEU A 669 5.99 -5.04 -20.13
CA LEU A 669 7.22 -4.38 -19.68
C LEU A 669 8.16 -4.00 -20.85
N GLY A 670 7.84 -4.42 -22.08
CA GLY A 670 8.50 -3.99 -23.31
C GLY A 670 9.72 -4.81 -23.71
N VAL A 671 10.55 -4.23 -24.58
CA VAL A 671 11.73 -4.89 -25.18
C VAL A 671 12.94 -3.97 -25.03
N ARG A 672 14.05 -4.52 -24.53
CA ARG A 672 15.33 -3.86 -24.31
C ARG A 672 16.05 -3.56 -25.63
N GLN A 673 17.01 -2.64 -25.64
CA GLN A 673 17.84 -2.32 -26.80
C GLN A 673 18.65 -3.53 -27.34
N SER A 674 18.89 -4.53 -26.48
CA SER A 674 19.46 -5.83 -26.86
C SER A 674 18.51 -6.75 -27.65
N GLY A 675 17.27 -6.34 -27.89
CA GLY A 675 16.22 -7.13 -28.53
C GLY A 675 15.56 -8.17 -27.59
N ARG A 676 16.03 -8.32 -26.34
CA ARG A 676 15.38 -9.18 -25.34
C ARG A 676 14.11 -8.52 -24.79
N PRO A 677 12.99 -9.25 -24.64
CA PRO A 677 11.87 -8.75 -23.84
C PRO A 677 12.28 -8.55 -22.37
N VAL A 678 11.54 -7.70 -21.66
CA VAL A 678 11.50 -7.74 -20.18
C VAL A 678 10.28 -8.57 -19.81
N ASP A 679 10.51 -9.68 -19.10
CA ASP A 679 9.45 -10.61 -18.69
C ASP A 679 9.73 -11.07 -17.25
N ASP A 680 9.94 -12.35 -16.97
CA ASP A 680 10.52 -12.82 -15.71
C ASP A 680 11.93 -12.23 -15.46
N VAL A 681 12.36 -12.19 -14.20
CA VAL A 681 13.73 -11.80 -13.82
C VAL A 681 14.70 -12.93 -14.14
N GLU A 682 15.78 -12.62 -14.87
CA GLU A 682 16.90 -13.54 -15.08
C GLU A 682 17.57 -13.84 -13.72
N LEU A 683 17.32 -15.04 -13.18
CA LEU A 683 17.86 -15.52 -11.90
C LEU A 683 19.28 -16.08 -12.05
N PRO A 684 20.05 -16.20 -10.94
CA PRO A 684 21.40 -16.77 -10.97
C PRO A 684 21.40 -18.26 -11.37
N PRO A 685 22.44 -18.77 -12.06
CA PRO A 685 22.49 -20.18 -12.48
C PRO A 685 22.49 -21.21 -11.34
N TRP A 686 22.75 -20.79 -10.09
CA TRP A 686 22.64 -21.63 -8.89
C TRP A 686 21.22 -21.75 -8.32
N ALA A 687 20.25 -20.99 -8.83
CA ALA A 687 18.85 -21.05 -8.43
C ALA A 687 18.03 -21.88 -9.43
N THR A 688 17.29 -22.87 -8.95
CA THR A 688 16.40 -23.68 -9.80
C THR A 688 15.11 -22.96 -10.18
N ASP A 689 14.64 -22.09 -9.28
CA ASP A 689 13.35 -21.40 -9.35
C ASP A 689 13.35 -20.19 -8.38
N PRO A 690 12.34 -19.30 -8.44
CA PRO A 690 12.24 -18.15 -7.53
C PRO A 690 12.18 -18.51 -6.04
N TRP A 691 11.56 -19.63 -5.65
CA TRP A 691 11.50 -20.06 -4.24
C TRP A 691 12.87 -20.49 -3.73
N ASP A 692 13.59 -21.26 -4.54
CA ASP A 692 14.96 -21.69 -4.28
C ASP A 692 15.92 -20.48 -4.20
N PHE A 693 15.76 -19.49 -5.07
CA PHE A 693 16.48 -18.21 -4.98
C PHE A 693 16.23 -17.49 -3.64
N LEU A 694 14.97 -17.28 -3.26
CA LEU A 694 14.62 -16.57 -2.02
C LEU A 694 15.03 -17.35 -0.77
N ALA A 695 14.87 -18.68 -0.78
CA ALA A 695 15.29 -19.55 0.31
C ALA A 695 16.80 -19.54 0.51
N LYS A 696 17.59 -19.57 -0.57
CA LYS A 696 19.06 -19.44 -0.52
C LYS A 696 19.50 -18.06 -0.05
N ASN A 697 18.82 -16.98 -0.45
CA ASN A 697 19.08 -15.63 0.08
C ASN A 697 18.81 -15.54 1.59
N ARG A 698 17.67 -16.09 2.08
CA ARG A 698 17.37 -16.13 3.52
C ARG A 698 18.33 -17.02 4.30
N ALA A 699 18.75 -18.16 3.76
CA ALA A 699 19.79 -19.01 4.36
C ALA A 699 21.15 -18.30 4.42
N ALA A 700 21.51 -17.54 3.38
CA ALA A 700 22.71 -16.71 3.36
C ALA A 700 22.64 -15.60 4.43
N LEU A 701 21.51 -14.91 4.55
CA LEU A 701 21.28 -13.85 5.56
C LEU A 701 21.38 -14.38 6.99
N GLU A 702 20.91 -15.60 7.28
CA GLU A 702 21.02 -16.21 8.62
C GLU A 702 22.36 -16.92 8.88
N SER A 703 23.23 -17.04 7.88
CA SER A 703 24.51 -17.77 7.97
C SER A 703 25.46 -17.24 9.06
N PRO A 704 26.44 -18.06 9.50
CA PRO A 704 27.53 -17.59 10.36
C PRO A 704 28.33 -16.42 9.78
N VAL A 705 28.59 -16.42 8.46
CA VAL A 705 29.39 -15.39 7.78
C VAL A 705 28.72 -14.02 7.93
N VAL A 706 27.41 -13.95 7.66
CA VAL A 706 26.63 -12.72 7.87
C VAL A 706 26.46 -12.41 9.35
N SER A 707 26.13 -13.40 10.19
CA SER A 707 25.90 -13.21 11.62
C SER A 707 27.08 -12.58 12.36
N GLN A 708 28.31 -12.94 11.98
CA GLN A 708 29.53 -12.34 12.54
C GLN A 708 29.70 -10.87 12.11
N GLN A 709 29.26 -10.49 10.90
CA GLN A 709 29.58 -9.19 10.29
C GLN A 709 28.42 -8.18 10.26
N LEU A 710 27.17 -8.61 10.44
CA LEU A 710 25.97 -7.78 10.24
C LEU A 710 25.94 -6.50 11.09
N HIS A 711 26.54 -6.53 12.28
CA HIS A 711 26.70 -5.36 13.14
C HIS A 711 27.43 -4.19 12.45
N ASN A 712 28.39 -4.47 11.57
CA ASN A 712 29.11 -3.44 10.82
C ASN A 712 28.24 -2.74 9.77
N TRP A 713 27.27 -3.44 9.16
CA TRP A 713 26.30 -2.84 8.25
C TRP A 713 25.24 -2.04 9.01
N ILE A 714 24.80 -2.55 10.16
CA ILE A 714 23.92 -1.82 11.08
C ILE A 714 24.57 -0.50 11.51
N ASP A 715 25.89 -0.46 11.74
CA ASP A 715 26.62 0.78 12.03
C ASP A 715 26.57 1.83 10.91
N LEU A 716 26.52 1.41 9.64
CA LEU A 716 26.39 2.32 8.48
C LEU A 716 24.98 2.89 8.35
N ILE A 717 23.95 2.06 8.55
CA ILE A 717 22.56 2.41 8.22
C ILE A 717 21.80 3.00 9.42
N PHE A 718 22.05 2.48 10.62
CA PHE A 718 21.33 2.85 11.86
C PHE A 718 22.26 3.31 13.00
N GLY A 719 23.55 2.99 12.96
CA GLY A 719 24.50 3.23 14.04
C GLY A 719 25.45 4.42 13.80
N TYR A 720 26.62 4.37 14.44
CA TYR A 720 27.47 5.55 14.60
C TYR A 720 28.15 6.02 13.30
N LYS A 721 28.27 5.16 12.28
CA LYS A 721 28.84 5.50 10.95
C LYS A 721 27.81 6.11 10.01
N GLN A 722 26.57 6.37 10.44
CA GLN A 722 25.55 7.03 9.60
C GLN A 722 25.89 8.51 9.32
N ARG A 723 26.57 9.22 10.23
CA ARG A 723 26.83 10.67 10.11
C ARG A 723 28.19 11.11 10.67
N GLY A 724 28.64 12.29 10.26
CA GLY A 724 29.85 12.95 10.77
C GLY A 724 31.16 12.24 10.39
N PRO A 725 32.26 12.46 11.14
CA PRO A 725 33.58 11.93 10.79
C PRO A 725 33.64 10.39 10.70
N ALA A 726 32.77 9.67 11.42
CA ALA A 726 32.64 8.22 11.33
C ALA A 726 31.95 7.74 10.03
N ALA A 727 31.14 8.58 9.40
CA ALA A 727 30.59 8.34 8.06
C ALA A 727 31.62 8.68 6.98
N GLU A 728 32.33 9.80 7.11
CA GLU A 728 33.40 10.19 6.18
C GLU A 728 34.50 9.11 6.13
N ALA A 729 34.99 8.66 7.29
CA ALA A 729 36.00 7.59 7.39
C ALA A 729 35.48 6.19 6.97
N ALA A 730 34.17 6.03 6.74
CA ALA A 730 33.53 4.81 6.24
C ALA A 730 32.95 4.99 4.82
N ASP A 731 33.28 6.09 4.13
CA ASP A 731 32.79 6.44 2.80
C ASP A 731 31.25 6.45 2.69
N ASN A 732 30.54 6.85 3.76
CA ASN A 732 29.10 6.66 3.95
C ASN A 732 28.27 7.96 3.88
N VAL A 733 28.75 8.98 3.15
CA VAL A 733 28.17 10.34 3.17
C VAL A 733 27.17 10.56 2.01
N PHE A 734 25.89 10.53 2.34
CA PHE A 734 24.77 10.88 1.44
C PHE A 734 24.47 12.38 1.40
N TYR A 735 23.74 12.81 0.37
CA TYR A 735 23.24 14.16 0.21
C TYR A 735 22.45 14.65 1.44
N TYR A 736 22.69 15.89 1.87
CA TYR A 736 22.30 16.37 3.19
C TYR A 736 20.80 16.31 3.48
N LEU A 737 19.94 16.63 2.51
CA LEU A 737 18.47 16.59 2.69
C LEU A 737 17.90 15.19 2.97
N THR A 738 18.65 14.11 2.75
CA THR A 738 18.20 12.76 3.12
C THR A 738 18.08 12.59 4.65
N TYR A 739 18.86 13.35 5.43
CA TYR A 739 18.99 13.16 6.87
C TYR A 739 17.90 13.87 7.69
N GLU A 740 17.27 13.14 8.62
CA GLU A 740 16.41 13.74 9.66
C GLU A 740 17.15 14.89 10.37
N GLY A 741 16.52 16.07 10.42
CA GLY A 741 17.06 17.28 11.06
C GLY A 741 17.94 18.17 10.16
N ALA A 742 18.15 17.83 8.88
CA ALA A 742 18.95 18.64 7.97
C ALA A 742 18.32 19.99 7.56
N VAL A 743 17.00 20.13 7.69
CA VAL A 743 16.26 21.39 7.56
C VAL A 743 15.23 21.47 8.68
N ASP A 744 15.15 22.63 9.33
CA ASP A 744 14.01 22.92 10.21
C ASP A 744 12.82 23.41 9.37
N VAL A 745 11.85 22.51 9.19
CA VAL A 745 10.57 22.77 8.52
C VAL A 745 9.80 23.94 9.14
N ALA A 746 10.05 24.30 10.41
CA ALA A 746 9.40 25.43 11.06
C ALA A 746 10.03 26.81 10.76
N THR A 747 11.28 26.86 10.25
CA THR A 747 11.91 28.13 9.86
C THR A 747 11.69 28.48 8.37
N VAL A 748 11.32 27.50 7.54
CA VAL A 748 11.00 27.71 6.12
C VAL A 748 9.67 28.46 5.97
N SER A 749 9.77 29.79 5.90
CA SER A 749 8.63 30.70 5.80
C SER A 749 7.98 30.75 4.40
N SER A 750 8.64 30.25 3.36
CA SER A 750 8.13 30.17 1.99
C SER A 750 7.38 28.84 1.75
N PRO A 751 6.05 28.86 1.46
CA PRO A 751 5.30 27.63 1.18
C PRO A 751 5.77 26.89 -0.08
N VAL A 752 6.33 27.61 -1.05
CA VAL A 752 6.87 27.04 -2.30
C VAL A 752 8.18 26.29 -2.04
N GLU A 753 9.06 26.87 -1.23
CA GLU A 753 10.31 26.26 -0.80
C GLU A 753 10.05 25.03 0.08
N LEU A 754 9.16 25.16 1.07
CA LEU A 754 8.75 24.04 1.91
C LEU A 754 8.15 22.90 1.08
N LYS A 755 7.34 23.20 0.07
CA LYS A 755 6.78 22.18 -0.83
C LYS A 755 7.86 21.54 -1.71
N ALA A 756 8.85 22.29 -2.18
CA ALA A 756 9.97 21.76 -2.95
C ALA A 756 10.82 20.80 -2.10
N LEU A 757 11.09 21.17 -0.84
CA LEU A 757 11.78 20.32 0.14
C LEU A 757 10.96 19.06 0.48
N GLU A 758 9.66 19.18 0.75
CA GLU A 758 8.76 18.02 0.94
C GLU A 758 8.85 17.05 -0.25
N THR A 759 8.74 17.55 -1.48
CA THR A 759 8.82 16.72 -2.69
C THR A 759 10.21 16.10 -2.85
N GLN A 760 11.30 16.85 -2.66
CA GLN A 760 12.66 16.32 -2.79
C GLN A 760 12.94 15.21 -1.75
N ILE A 761 12.50 15.38 -0.51
CA ILE A 761 12.73 14.42 0.57
C ILE A 761 11.82 13.17 0.45
N ASN A 762 10.66 13.30 -0.20
CA ASN A 762 9.82 12.15 -0.54
C ASN A 762 10.35 11.35 -1.75
N GLU A 763 10.75 12.02 -2.83
CA GLU A 763 11.17 11.35 -4.08
C GLU A 763 12.60 10.78 -4.03
N PHE A 764 13.55 11.50 -3.43
CA PHE A 764 14.98 11.11 -3.44
C PHE A 764 15.40 10.29 -2.21
N GLY A 765 14.45 9.94 -1.35
CA GLY A 765 14.63 9.01 -0.23
C GLY A 765 15.13 9.65 1.06
N GLN A 766 14.78 9.02 2.18
CA GLN A 766 15.15 9.45 3.52
C GLN A 766 16.13 8.44 4.12
N THR A 767 17.19 8.90 4.80
CA THR A 767 18.05 8.02 5.63
C THR A 767 17.31 7.70 6.94
N PRO A 768 17.37 6.45 7.47
CA PRO A 768 16.62 6.08 8.67
C PRO A 768 17.02 6.93 9.89
N LYS A 769 16.16 7.02 10.90
CA LYS A 769 16.56 7.62 12.17
C LYS A 769 17.72 6.84 12.78
N GLN A 770 18.77 7.55 13.18
CA GLN A 770 19.92 6.95 13.87
C GLN A 770 19.46 6.39 15.23
N LEU A 771 19.78 5.12 15.48
CA LEU A 771 19.40 4.36 16.67
C LEU A 771 20.57 4.25 17.67
N PHE A 772 21.81 4.22 17.18
CA PHE A 772 23.00 3.99 18.00
C PHE A 772 24.08 5.04 17.68
N THR A 773 24.70 5.59 18.73
CA THR A 773 25.81 6.56 18.63
C THR A 773 27.17 5.95 19.01
N THR A 774 27.18 4.65 19.29
CA THR A 774 28.37 3.83 19.58
C THR A 774 28.38 2.63 18.61
N PRO A 775 29.54 1.95 18.42
CA PRO A 775 29.60 0.71 17.64
C PRO A 775 28.54 -0.31 18.06
N HIS A 776 27.85 -0.89 17.08
CA HIS A 776 26.82 -1.88 17.33
C HIS A 776 27.45 -3.18 17.87
N PRO A 777 26.92 -3.79 18.94
CA PRO A 777 27.50 -4.99 19.50
C PRO A 777 27.40 -6.18 18.52
N PRO A 778 28.40 -7.07 18.44
CA PRO A 778 28.38 -8.23 17.56
C PRO A 778 27.40 -9.32 18.04
N ARG A 779 26.93 -10.18 17.12
CA ARG A 779 26.16 -11.37 17.46
C ARG A 779 27.08 -12.36 18.19
N LEU A 780 26.66 -12.86 19.35
CA LEU A 780 27.48 -13.75 20.20
C LEU A 780 27.27 -15.23 19.84
N VAL A 781 26.05 -15.59 19.43
CA VAL A 781 25.69 -16.90 18.91
C VAL A 781 25.43 -16.76 17.41
N CYS A 782 26.15 -17.54 16.62
CA CYS A 782 25.97 -17.63 15.17
C CYS A 782 25.46 -19.05 14.83
N PRO A 783 24.14 -19.25 14.64
CA PRO A 783 23.61 -20.53 14.22
C PRO A 783 24.17 -20.97 12.86
N PRO A 784 24.19 -22.28 12.55
CA PRO A 784 24.42 -22.74 11.16
C PRO A 784 23.34 -22.16 10.23
N PRO A 785 23.62 -22.00 8.92
CA PRO A 785 22.59 -21.56 7.99
C PRO A 785 21.45 -22.60 7.96
N PRO A 786 20.17 -22.18 7.93
CA PRO A 786 19.07 -23.12 7.74
C PRO A 786 19.15 -23.74 6.34
N ASP A 787 18.79 -25.01 6.21
CA ASP A 787 18.71 -25.68 4.90
C ASP A 787 17.67 -24.95 4.03
N PRO A 788 18.05 -24.38 2.85
CA PRO A 788 17.14 -23.71 1.94
C PRO A 788 15.89 -24.52 1.60
N ALA A 789 15.98 -25.85 1.48
CA ALA A 789 14.82 -26.70 1.22
C ALA A 789 13.76 -26.64 2.32
N THR A 790 14.15 -26.22 3.53
CA THR A 790 13.33 -26.11 4.74
C THR A 790 13.04 -24.67 5.17
N VAL A 791 13.48 -23.64 4.44
CA VAL A 791 13.22 -22.23 4.86
C VAL A 791 11.76 -21.82 4.64
N PHE A 792 11.14 -22.26 3.54
CA PHE A 792 9.74 -21.98 3.19
C PHE A 792 8.95 -23.27 2.83
N PRO A 793 8.81 -24.24 3.76
CA PRO A 793 8.37 -25.59 3.42
C PRO A 793 6.86 -25.69 3.17
N GLU A 794 6.06 -24.78 3.74
CA GLU A 794 4.59 -24.80 3.66
C GLU A 794 4.03 -24.00 2.46
N GLU A 795 4.89 -23.56 1.55
CA GLU A 795 4.55 -22.66 0.44
C GLU A 795 5.03 -23.18 -0.93
N ARG A 796 5.77 -24.30 -0.94
CA ARG A 796 6.08 -25.11 -2.13
C ARG A 796 4.96 -26.11 -2.50
N SER A 797 3.82 -26.07 -1.80
CA SER A 797 2.70 -27.02 -1.88
C SER A 797 1.37 -26.35 -2.19
#